data_AF-A0A846PD73-F1
#
_entry.id   AF-A0A846PD73-F1
#
_cell.length_a   1.000
_cell.length_b   1.000
_cell.length_c   1.000
_cell.angle_alpha   90.00
_cell.angle_beta   90.00
_cell.angle_gamma   90.00
#
_symmetry.space_group_name_H-M   'P 1'
#
loop_
_entity.id
_entity.type
_entity.pdbx_description
1 polymer ?
#
loop_
_entity_poly.entity_id
_entity_poly.type
_entity_poly.pdbx_seq_one_letter_code
_entity_poly.pdbx_strand_id
1 'polypeptide(L)'
;MKTSKWLKDFFPIFIFMFLAAILRFYGIGWGLPQVYEEATPLMRAWEMWGWGPRKNLDLNPHFFNYPSLTLYIQFFGQGLLYLFMKLIGLVESTLDYRVLYVVEKTPFYLLGRSITTLFGIATIWMTYVLGRRTVGKGAALFAAFFLAINTVHISKCQVIEVDVPMAFFTMLTLYYAVRLLQNPAKRNYILAGLSLGVAVSTKYTGAFLVLPLMCAHILTRREAAQKSQSDATPRKQRTPWKRFYLALGMTLVALFATSPFIFLDASTFFQHFTLEQQHMEYGHFGLETTPTWLFYMHSLTNRLLGWPLLILSLSGFIYFVVVKRHGWALVLAAFLVPYGIAVLSWAMKADRYFLPLLPVTLLFSSAIFVECFRLRKLIQARPSRRIVLAAFAIVILVAPVLVKYPDHLQRLKPDTRTEAKKWIETKIPSGALFVVEHYGPQLFGSKNLWLLEPDVRKHILGQKTRPPIYAVQRIPLLQTKPERSAVYYDLSLYEIADFVLTSGAVRSRYLKEPSRFRSHVAFYDSLEVLLEKVYEFRPDGGTGPIVTIYKNPRQRIPFARRGSVQGPHVLKPSPSLEPRAEEFFYENLGLNYETFGYLEEALTSYELAFQYPIVKPAMHKNLVLGRTRCLMALGRSEEAVEFLRQAVESAPTRNAREFYRRARRQITSRANNTN
;
A
#
# COMPACT_ATOMS: atom_id res chain seq x y z
N MET A 1 11.45 47.06 -5.23
CA MET A 1 11.70 46.53 -6.59
C MET A 1 12.11 45.04 -6.66
N LYS A 2 12.98 44.50 -5.80
CA LYS A 2 13.43 43.07 -5.86
C LYS A 2 12.32 42.04 -5.56
N THR A 3 11.40 42.34 -4.64
CA THR A 3 10.23 41.49 -4.30
C THR A 3 9.26 41.33 -5.46
N SER A 4 8.99 42.40 -6.22
CA SER A 4 8.14 42.38 -7.43
C SER A 4 8.69 41.48 -8.54
N LYS A 5 10.00 41.50 -8.78
CA LYS A 5 10.65 40.64 -9.79
C LYS A 5 10.65 39.17 -9.37
N TRP A 6 10.86 38.89 -8.09
CA TRP A 6 10.80 37.54 -7.53
C TRP A 6 9.38 36.95 -7.64
N LEU A 7 8.35 37.71 -7.25
CA LEU A 7 6.95 37.30 -7.38
C LEU A 7 6.58 36.99 -8.84
N LYS A 8 6.95 37.87 -9.79
CA LYS A 8 6.71 37.63 -11.23
C LYS A 8 7.42 36.39 -11.76
N ASP A 9 8.58 36.04 -11.21
CA ASP A 9 9.35 34.89 -11.65
C ASP A 9 8.78 33.54 -11.21
N PHE A 10 8.11 33.51 -10.05
CA PHE A 10 7.52 32.32 -9.47
C PHE A 10 5.99 32.24 -9.65
N PHE A 11 5.34 33.33 -10.08
CA PHE A 11 3.89 33.36 -10.29
C PHE A 11 3.34 32.17 -11.11
N PRO A 12 3.93 31.76 -12.26
CA PRO A 12 3.39 30.65 -13.04
C PRO A 12 3.45 29.30 -12.31
N ILE A 13 4.49 29.04 -11.51
CA ILE A 13 4.59 27.78 -10.77
C ILE A 13 3.58 27.74 -9.61
N PHE A 14 3.24 28.89 -9.01
CA PHE A 14 2.18 28.93 -7.99
C PHE A 14 0.80 28.57 -8.57
N ILE A 15 0.49 28.97 -9.80
CA ILE A 15 -0.74 28.54 -10.48
C ILE A 15 -0.76 27.02 -10.65
N PHE A 16 0.35 26.43 -11.10
CA PHE A 16 0.42 24.97 -11.27
C PHE A 16 0.38 24.22 -9.94
N MET A 17 0.96 24.77 -8.88
CA MET A 17 0.85 24.21 -7.53
C MET A 17 -0.57 24.27 -7.00
N PHE A 18 -1.29 25.38 -7.23
CA PHE A 18 -2.68 25.53 -6.83
C PHE A 18 -3.58 24.54 -7.59
N LEU A 19 -3.43 24.46 -8.92
CA LEU A 19 -4.11 23.46 -9.74
C LEU A 19 -3.78 22.03 -9.27
N ALA A 20 -2.50 21.74 -9.01
CA ALA A 20 -2.06 20.44 -8.52
C ALA A 20 -2.70 20.08 -7.18
N ALA A 21 -2.85 21.05 -6.27
CA ALA A 21 -3.50 20.87 -4.99
C ALA A 21 -4.98 20.54 -5.16
N ILE A 22 -5.72 21.32 -5.97
CA ILE A 22 -7.14 21.03 -6.26
C ILE A 22 -7.31 19.61 -6.79
N LEU A 23 -6.56 19.24 -7.84
CA LEU A 23 -6.68 17.94 -8.48
C LEU A 23 -6.38 16.77 -7.52
N ARG A 24 -5.42 16.94 -6.60
CA ARG A 24 -5.01 15.89 -5.66
C ARG A 24 -5.92 15.81 -4.45
N PHE A 25 -6.36 16.93 -3.89
CA PHE A 25 -7.27 16.93 -2.74
C PHE A 25 -8.71 16.59 -3.12
N TYR A 26 -9.18 16.89 -4.34
CA TYR A 26 -10.54 16.57 -4.77
C TYR A 26 -10.93 15.10 -4.59
N GLY A 27 -10.01 14.18 -4.90
CA GLY A 27 -10.27 12.74 -4.83
C GLY A 27 -9.83 12.08 -3.52
N ILE A 28 -9.34 12.81 -2.52
CA ILE A 28 -8.72 12.21 -1.33
C ILE A 28 -9.68 11.37 -0.48
N GLY A 29 -10.98 11.61 -0.58
CA GLY A 29 -12.03 10.87 0.14
C GLY A 29 -12.49 9.58 -0.53
N TRP A 30 -11.92 9.20 -1.68
CA TRP A 30 -12.40 8.06 -2.46
C TRP A 30 -12.49 6.75 -1.64
N GLY A 31 -13.59 6.01 -1.81
CA GLY A 31 -13.84 4.72 -1.14
C GLY A 31 -14.28 4.81 0.33
N LEU A 32 -14.01 5.93 1.02
CA LEU A 32 -14.31 6.10 2.45
C LEU A 32 -15.84 6.04 2.73
N PRO A 33 -16.25 5.58 3.93
CA PRO A 33 -15.42 5.19 5.09
C PRO A 33 -14.78 3.80 4.96
N GLN A 34 -15.05 3.07 3.85
CA GLN A 34 -14.37 1.81 3.59
C GLN A 34 -12.98 2.04 3.01
N VAL A 35 -12.10 1.08 3.25
CA VAL A 35 -10.71 1.18 2.84
C VAL A 35 -10.34 -0.06 2.06
N TYR A 36 -10.14 0.11 0.75
CA TYR A 36 -9.71 -0.96 -0.15
C TYR A 36 -8.27 -0.80 -0.63
N GLU A 37 -7.60 0.29 -0.27
CA GLU A 37 -6.15 0.40 -0.42
C GLU A 37 -5.44 -0.39 0.68
N GLU A 38 -4.18 -0.73 0.41
CA GLU A 38 -3.34 -1.47 1.36
C GLU A 38 -3.01 -0.63 2.61
N ALA A 39 -2.65 0.65 2.42
CA ALA A 39 -2.30 1.60 3.47
C ALA A 39 -1.35 1.06 4.56
N THR A 40 -0.44 0.16 4.17
CA THR A 40 0.54 -0.47 5.07
C THR A 40 1.26 0.53 5.98
N PRO A 41 1.71 1.70 5.50
CA PRO A 41 2.35 2.67 6.38
C PRO A 41 1.48 3.15 7.55
N LEU A 42 0.19 3.40 7.31
CA LEU A 42 -0.74 3.84 8.35
C LEU A 42 -1.08 2.70 9.30
N MET A 43 -1.31 1.49 8.78
CA MET A 43 -1.68 0.33 9.60
C MET A 43 -0.53 -0.12 10.51
N ARG A 44 0.70 -0.16 10.01
CA ARG A 44 1.88 -0.49 10.82
C ARG A 44 2.18 0.60 11.85
N ALA A 45 2.03 1.87 11.47
CA ALA A 45 2.12 2.97 12.43
C ALA A 45 1.08 2.85 13.56
N TRP A 46 -0.14 2.36 13.26
CA TRP A 46 -1.16 2.13 14.27
C TRP A 46 -0.76 1.05 15.28
N GLU A 47 -0.09 -0.02 14.83
CA GLU A 47 0.39 -1.10 15.70
C GLU A 47 1.50 -0.65 16.66
N MET A 48 2.35 0.29 16.22
CA MET A 48 3.47 0.83 17.01
C MET A 48 3.05 1.53 18.30
N TRP A 49 1.84 2.09 18.34
CA TRP A 49 1.30 2.69 19.57
C TRP A 49 1.21 1.69 20.73
N GLY A 50 1.18 0.40 20.44
CA GLY A 50 1.16 -0.64 21.47
C GLY A 50 -0.15 -0.62 22.25
N TRP A 51 -1.30 -0.64 21.57
CA TRP A 51 -2.60 -0.59 22.23
C TRP A 51 -2.88 -1.79 23.13
N GLY A 52 -3.44 -1.52 24.31
CA GLY A 52 -3.91 -2.50 25.28
C GLY A 52 -3.14 -2.48 26.62
N PRO A 53 -3.67 -3.09 27.69
CA PRO A 53 -3.19 -2.93 29.06
C PRO A 53 -1.80 -3.53 29.36
N ARG A 54 -1.17 -4.18 28.37
CA ARG A 54 0.13 -4.86 28.51
C ARG A 54 1.07 -4.63 27.33
N LYS A 55 0.64 -3.84 26.34
CA LYS A 55 1.50 -3.40 25.26
C LYS A 55 1.90 -1.97 25.59
N ASN A 56 3.16 -1.65 25.31
CA ASN A 56 3.70 -0.31 25.43
C ASN A 56 4.05 0.17 24.04
N LEU A 57 4.23 1.49 23.91
CA LEU A 57 4.80 2.10 22.71
C LEU A 57 6.04 1.31 22.25
N ASP A 58 6.01 0.85 21.00
CA ASP A 58 7.12 0.14 20.36
C ASP A 58 7.49 0.85 19.06
N LEU A 59 8.68 1.47 19.05
CA LEU A 59 9.18 2.18 17.88
C LEU A 59 9.81 1.24 16.85
N ASN A 60 10.03 -0.04 17.18
CA ASN A 60 10.39 -1.04 16.20
C ASN A 60 9.12 -1.47 15.46
N PRO A 61 9.04 -1.28 14.12
CA PRO A 61 7.85 -1.68 13.38
C PRO A 61 7.69 -3.19 13.28
N HIS A 62 8.74 -3.99 13.58
CA HIS A 62 8.81 -5.45 13.36
C HIS A 62 8.37 -5.86 11.94
N PHE A 63 8.45 -4.91 11.01
CA PHE A 63 7.99 -4.99 9.64
C PHE A 63 8.99 -4.23 8.79
N PHE A 64 9.83 -4.98 8.08
CA PHE A 64 10.99 -4.42 7.36
C PHE A 64 10.89 -4.59 5.85
N ASN A 65 9.71 -4.96 5.31
CA ASN A 65 9.46 -4.93 3.86
C ASN A 65 9.61 -3.51 3.32
N TYR A 66 9.35 -2.50 4.17
CA TYR A 66 9.71 -1.10 3.93
C TYR A 66 10.61 -0.59 5.07
N PRO A 67 11.53 0.35 4.79
CA PRO A 67 12.22 1.08 5.83
C PRO A 67 11.26 2.03 6.59
N SER A 68 11.67 2.47 7.79
CA SER A 68 10.75 2.96 8.83
C SER A 68 10.27 4.41 8.66
N LEU A 69 10.91 5.24 7.83
CA LEU A 69 10.60 6.69 7.79
C LEU A 69 9.13 6.98 7.45
N THR A 70 8.57 6.30 6.46
CA THR A 70 7.17 6.51 6.07
C THR A 70 6.20 6.03 7.15
N LEU A 71 6.56 4.97 7.90
CA LEU A 71 5.83 4.51 9.08
C LEU A 71 5.87 5.57 10.18
N TYR A 72 7.05 6.12 10.45
CA TYR A 72 7.26 7.14 11.47
C TYR A 72 6.50 8.43 11.15
N ILE A 73 6.51 8.88 9.89
CA ILE A 73 5.73 10.04 9.47
C ILE A 73 4.23 9.81 9.73
N GLN A 74 3.70 8.61 9.43
CA GLN A 74 2.31 8.29 9.72
C GLN A 74 2.02 8.19 11.22
N PHE A 75 2.95 7.60 11.99
CA PHE A 75 2.86 7.51 13.45
C PHE A 75 2.79 8.90 14.10
N PHE A 76 3.70 9.82 13.72
CA PHE A 76 3.66 11.20 14.18
C PHE A 76 2.39 11.92 13.73
N GLY A 77 1.95 11.69 12.48
CA GLY A 77 0.69 12.22 11.96
C GLY A 77 -0.50 11.82 12.84
N GLN A 78 -0.64 10.53 13.15
CA GLN A 78 -1.69 10.01 14.04
C GLN A 78 -1.64 10.68 15.41
N GLY A 79 -0.44 10.90 15.97
CA GLY A 79 -0.28 11.61 17.24
C GLY A 79 -0.78 13.05 17.18
N LEU A 80 -0.46 13.78 16.11
CA LEU A 80 -0.97 15.13 15.89
C LEU A 80 -2.50 15.14 15.70
N LEU A 81 -3.05 14.14 15.02
CA LEU A 81 -4.50 13.99 14.87
C LEU A 81 -5.18 13.75 16.22
N TYR A 82 -4.63 12.88 17.07
CA TYR A 82 -5.13 12.67 18.43
C TYR A 82 -5.15 13.97 19.23
N LEU A 83 -4.03 14.71 19.24
CA LEU A 83 -3.92 15.98 19.95
C LEU A 83 -4.93 17.01 19.43
N PHE A 84 -5.09 17.12 18.11
CA PHE A 84 -6.07 18.00 17.49
C PHE A 84 -7.51 17.63 17.86
N MET A 85 -7.88 16.35 17.74
CA MET A 85 -9.22 15.85 18.09
C MET A 85 -9.52 16.05 19.58
N LYS A 86 -8.52 15.90 20.44
CA LYS A 86 -8.66 16.16 21.87
C LYS A 86 -8.86 17.64 22.17
N LEU A 87 -8.12 18.51 21.48
CA LEU A 87 -8.23 19.96 21.64
C LEU A 87 -9.63 20.49 21.29
N ILE A 88 -10.26 19.94 20.24
CA ILE A 88 -11.61 20.34 19.80
C ILE A 88 -12.74 19.56 20.50
N GLY A 89 -12.41 18.69 21.47
CA GLY A 89 -13.40 17.91 22.22
C GLY A 89 -14.05 16.76 21.44
N LEU A 90 -13.47 16.31 20.32
CA LEU A 90 -13.99 15.18 19.55
C LEU A 90 -13.65 13.81 20.20
N VAL A 91 -12.53 13.76 20.93
CA VAL A 91 -12.11 12.58 21.72
C VAL A 91 -11.58 13.05 23.08
N GLU A 92 -11.94 12.39 24.17
CA GLU A 92 -11.46 12.78 25.51
C GLU A 92 -10.27 11.91 25.95
N SER A 93 -10.28 10.65 25.53
CA SER A 93 -9.34 9.63 25.94
C SER A 93 -8.69 8.90 24.75
N THR A 94 -7.63 8.14 25.04
CA THR A 94 -7.04 7.22 24.05
C THR A 94 -7.98 6.07 23.70
N LEU A 95 -8.90 5.71 24.60
CA LEU A 95 -9.94 4.72 24.33
C LEU A 95 -10.90 5.24 23.25
N ASP A 96 -11.37 6.48 23.36
CA ASP A 96 -12.27 7.08 22.36
C ASP A 96 -11.61 7.16 20.98
N TYR A 97 -10.32 7.54 20.95
CA TYR A 97 -9.55 7.57 19.71
C TYR A 97 -9.43 6.19 19.05
N ARG A 98 -9.25 5.13 19.84
CA ARG A 98 -9.19 3.74 19.35
C ARG A 98 -10.55 3.22 18.91
N VAL A 99 -11.61 3.55 19.64
CA VAL A 99 -12.99 3.24 19.24
C VAL A 99 -13.31 3.91 17.92
N LEU A 100 -12.98 5.21 17.78
CA LEU A 100 -13.16 5.97 16.55
C LEU A 100 -12.45 5.32 15.37
N TYR A 101 -11.20 4.87 15.52
CA TYR A 101 -10.47 4.16 14.47
C TYR A 101 -11.19 2.91 13.94
N VAL A 102 -11.91 2.21 14.81
CA VAL A 102 -12.64 0.99 14.44
C VAL A 102 -13.94 1.32 13.73
N VAL A 103 -14.72 2.27 14.27
CA VAL A 103 -16.07 2.58 13.79
C VAL A 103 -16.08 3.57 12.64
N GLU A 104 -15.12 4.49 12.58
CA GLU A 104 -15.03 5.56 11.59
C GLU A 104 -13.56 5.83 11.18
N LYS A 105 -13.13 5.18 10.10
CA LYS A 105 -11.75 5.26 9.61
C LYS A 105 -11.43 6.57 8.88
N THR A 106 -12.44 7.31 8.42
CA THR A 106 -12.29 8.47 7.55
C THR A 106 -11.21 9.47 7.99
N PRO A 107 -11.21 10.00 9.23
CA PRO A 107 -10.23 11.02 9.60
C PRO A 107 -8.78 10.53 9.55
N PHE A 108 -8.52 9.27 9.90
CA PHE A 108 -7.18 8.68 9.89
C PHE A 108 -6.65 8.53 8.46
N TYR A 109 -7.50 8.08 7.54
CA TYR A 109 -7.13 7.91 6.14
C TYR A 109 -7.02 9.24 5.40
N LEU A 110 -7.89 10.21 5.71
CA LEU A 110 -7.75 11.58 5.18
C LEU A 110 -6.42 12.20 5.61
N LEU A 111 -6.04 12.06 6.88
CA LEU A 111 -4.72 12.49 7.36
C LEU A 111 -3.60 11.80 6.58
N GLY A 112 -3.61 10.46 6.55
CA GLY A 112 -2.54 9.69 5.93
C GLY A 112 -2.38 9.98 4.44
N ARG A 113 -3.49 10.12 3.70
CA ARG A 113 -3.49 10.51 2.29
C ARG A 113 -3.07 11.96 2.09
N SER A 114 -3.35 12.84 3.05
CA SER A 114 -2.96 14.26 2.97
C SER A 114 -1.45 14.39 3.04
N ILE A 115 -0.81 13.62 3.93
CA ILE A 115 0.65 13.56 4.00
C ILE A 115 1.25 13.12 2.66
N THR A 116 0.74 12.03 2.08
CA THR A 116 1.21 11.56 0.76
C THR A 116 0.96 12.60 -0.34
N THR A 117 -0.19 13.25 -0.32
CA THR A 117 -0.55 14.31 -1.27
C THR A 117 0.40 15.50 -1.19
N LEU A 118 0.78 15.91 0.01
CA LEU A 118 1.73 17.01 0.23
C LEU A 118 3.11 16.67 -0.35
N PHE A 119 3.60 15.43 -0.17
CA PHE A 119 4.83 14.98 -0.85
C PHE A 119 4.68 15.02 -2.37
N GLY A 120 3.53 14.61 -2.90
CA GLY A 120 3.25 14.68 -4.32
C GLY A 120 3.28 16.11 -4.89
N ILE A 121 2.71 17.09 -4.17
CA ILE A 121 2.78 18.51 -4.55
C ILE A 121 4.21 19.03 -4.44
N ALA A 122 4.94 18.63 -3.39
CA ALA A 122 6.34 18.99 -3.20
C ALA A 122 7.25 18.42 -4.31
N THR A 123 6.93 17.25 -4.88
CA THR A 123 7.64 16.68 -6.04
C THR A 123 7.49 17.57 -7.28
N ILE A 124 6.33 18.18 -7.50
CA ILE A 124 6.11 19.13 -8.61
C ILE A 124 6.98 20.38 -8.43
N TRP A 125 6.99 20.92 -7.20
CA TRP A 125 7.87 22.03 -6.87
C TRP A 125 9.34 21.66 -7.09
N MET A 126 9.79 20.49 -6.63
CA MET A 126 11.16 20.04 -6.83
C MET A 126 11.51 19.78 -8.30
N THR A 127 10.54 19.34 -9.11
CA THR A 127 10.69 19.23 -10.56
C THR A 127 10.99 20.59 -11.19
N TYR A 128 10.23 21.62 -10.81
CA TYR A 128 10.48 22.99 -11.25
C TYR A 128 11.84 23.51 -10.77
N VAL A 129 12.17 23.34 -9.49
CA VAL A 129 13.41 23.82 -8.89
C VAL A 129 14.65 23.18 -9.53
N LEU A 130 14.62 21.86 -9.75
CA LEU A 130 15.67 21.15 -10.46
C LEU A 130 15.73 21.58 -11.92
N GLY A 131 14.59 21.60 -12.61
CA GLY A 131 14.51 21.98 -14.01
C GLY A 131 15.03 23.40 -14.28
N ARG A 132 14.73 24.36 -13.40
CA ARG A 132 15.19 25.75 -13.56
C ARG A 132 16.72 25.84 -13.53
N ARG A 133 17.39 24.93 -12.81
CA ARG A 133 18.85 24.84 -12.74
C ARG A 133 19.50 24.08 -13.88
N THR A 134 18.77 23.20 -14.57
CA THR A 134 19.32 22.29 -15.59
C THR A 134 18.89 22.67 -17.00
N VAL A 135 17.58 22.68 -17.24
CA VAL A 135 16.95 22.82 -18.57
C VAL A 135 16.40 24.22 -18.81
N GLY A 136 16.43 25.08 -17.80
CA GLY A 136 15.99 26.48 -17.85
C GLY A 136 14.52 26.68 -17.47
N LYS A 137 14.13 27.94 -17.24
CA LYS A 137 12.83 28.31 -16.66
C LYS A 137 11.63 27.79 -17.47
N GLY A 138 11.65 27.93 -18.80
CA GLY A 138 10.53 27.50 -19.66
C GLY A 138 10.30 26.00 -19.63
N ALA A 139 11.36 25.21 -19.85
CA ALA A 139 11.28 23.75 -19.79
C ALA A 139 10.91 23.24 -18.39
N ALA A 140 11.39 23.91 -17.34
CA ALA A 140 11.02 23.57 -15.96
C ALA A 140 9.52 23.79 -15.68
N LEU A 141 8.92 24.85 -16.23
CA LEU A 141 7.49 25.11 -16.11
C LEU A 141 6.66 24.03 -16.83
N PHE A 142 7.07 23.63 -18.05
CA PHE A 142 6.41 22.54 -18.77
C PHE A 142 6.50 21.21 -18.01
N ALA A 143 7.68 20.85 -17.50
CA ALA A 143 7.85 19.61 -16.74
C ALA A 143 6.97 19.58 -15.48
N ALA A 144 6.91 20.70 -14.75
CA ALA A 144 6.05 20.84 -13.58
C ALA A 144 4.56 20.79 -13.95
N PHE A 145 4.15 21.44 -15.05
CA PHE A 145 2.78 21.41 -15.54
C PHE A 145 2.34 19.99 -15.94
N PHE A 146 3.13 19.28 -16.74
CA PHE A 146 2.81 17.91 -17.15
C PHE A 146 2.72 16.96 -15.95
N LEU A 147 3.58 17.14 -14.93
CA LEU A 147 3.48 16.36 -13.70
C LEU A 147 2.26 16.75 -12.86
N ALA A 148 1.88 18.03 -12.85
CA ALA A 148 0.72 18.52 -12.11
C ALA A 148 -0.59 17.89 -12.60
N ILE A 149 -0.75 17.72 -13.92
CA ILE A 149 -1.95 17.13 -14.53
C ILE A 149 -1.88 15.61 -14.72
N ASN A 150 -0.75 14.98 -14.42
CA ASN A 150 -0.55 13.55 -14.64
C ASN A 150 -1.52 12.69 -13.81
N THR A 151 -2.43 11.97 -14.46
CA THR A 151 -3.52 11.23 -13.79
C THR A 151 -3.02 10.09 -12.89
N VAL A 152 -1.93 9.42 -13.27
CA VAL A 152 -1.31 8.35 -12.45
C VAL A 152 -0.64 8.93 -11.22
N HIS A 153 0.11 10.02 -11.36
CA HIS A 153 0.71 10.70 -10.22
C HIS A 153 -0.38 11.27 -9.29
N ILE A 154 -1.47 11.84 -9.82
CA ILE A 154 -2.60 12.33 -9.02
C ILE A 154 -3.24 11.18 -8.24
N SER A 155 -3.57 10.06 -8.89
CA SER A 155 -4.21 8.93 -8.21
C SER A 155 -3.31 8.34 -7.13
N LYS A 156 -2.00 8.31 -7.38
CA LYS A 156 -1.00 7.81 -6.42
C LYS A 156 -0.73 8.77 -5.25
N CYS A 157 -1.00 10.06 -5.41
CA CYS A 157 -0.97 11.02 -4.29
C CYS A 157 -2.11 10.77 -3.28
N GLN A 158 -3.21 10.17 -3.73
CA GLN A 158 -4.44 9.96 -2.95
C GLN A 158 -4.50 8.60 -2.25
N VAL A 159 -3.37 7.90 -2.15
CA VAL A 159 -3.23 6.63 -1.45
C VAL A 159 -2.05 6.68 -0.50
N ILE A 160 -2.08 5.84 0.53
CA ILE A 160 -1.04 5.79 1.56
C ILE A 160 0.03 4.78 1.13
N GLU A 161 0.96 5.23 0.29
CA GLU A 161 2.07 4.43 -0.25
C GLU A 161 3.43 5.09 -0.02
N VAL A 162 4.50 4.30 -0.14
CA VAL A 162 5.89 4.77 0.05
C VAL A 162 6.50 5.42 -1.20
N ASP A 163 5.92 5.17 -2.38
CA ASP A 163 6.51 5.57 -3.67
C ASP A 163 6.47 7.09 -3.91
N VAL A 164 5.42 7.78 -3.45
CA VAL A 164 5.29 9.24 -3.62
C VAL A 164 6.28 10.01 -2.73
N PRO A 165 6.42 9.71 -1.41
CA PRO A 165 7.52 10.24 -0.60
C PRO A 165 8.90 9.93 -1.21
N MET A 166 9.12 8.72 -1.72
CA MET A 166 10.36 8.34 -2.38
C MET A 166 10.65 9.22 -3.61
N ALA A 167 9.65 9.47 -4.46
CA ALA A 167 9.80 10.33 -5.63
C ALA A 167 10.24 11.76 -5.25
N PHE A 168 9.70 12.31 -4.16
CA PHE A 168 10.13 13.62 -3.64
C PHE A 168 11.62 13.61 -3.23
N PHE A 169 12.03 12.67 -2.38
CA PHE A 169 13.41 12.60 -1.90
C PHE A 169 14.41 12.20 -2.99
N THR A 170 13.94 11.48 -4.03
CA THR A 170 14.67 11.24 -5.28
C THR A 170 15.00 12.56 -5.96
N MET A 171 14.00 13.42 -6.18
CA MET A 171 14.21 14.74 -6.78
C MET A 171 15.08 15.67 -5.94
N LEU A 172 14.96 15.60 -4.61
CA LEU A 172 15.84 16.33 -3.70
C LEU A 172 17.30 15.87 -3.79
N THR A 173 17.52 14.56 -3.90
CA THR A 173 18.87 13.99 -4.04
C THR A 173 19.48 14.32 -5.39
N LEU A 174 18.72 14.20 -6.48
CA LEU A 174 19.15 14.61 -7.82
C LEU A 174 19.43 16.12 -7.88
N TYR A 175 18.67 16.94 -7.16
CA TYR A 175 18.94 18.37 -7.02
C TYR A 175 20.31 18.63 -6.41
N TYR A 176 20.66 17.98 -5.30
CA TYR A 176 21.99 18.14 -4.71
C TYR A 176 23.09 17.52 -5.57
N ALA A 177 22.84 16.39 -6.25
CA ALA A 177 23.79 15.79 -7.19
C ALA A 177 24.14 16.77 -8.33
N VAL A 178 23.14 17.41 -8.95
CA VAL A 178 23.36 18.45 -9.97
C VAL A 178 24.06 19.67 -9.36
N ARG A 179 23.73 20.07 -8.12
CA ARG A 179 24.40 21.18 -7.45
C ARG A 179 25.90 20.92 -7.24
N LEU A 180 26.34 19.67 -7.13
CA LEU A 180 27.76 19.33 -7.05
C LEU A 180 28.51 19.75 -8.31
N LEU A 181 27.91 19.59 -9.50
CA LEU A 181 28.49 20.04 -10.78
C LEU A 181 28.78 21.55 -10.77
N GLN A 182 27.89 22.33 -10.15
CA GLN A 182 28.01 23.80 -10.10
C GLN A 182 28.94 24.27 -8.98
N ASN A 183 28.85 23.62 -7.81
CA ASN A 183 29.63 23.98 -6.63
C ASN A 183 29.91 22.71 -5.80
N PRO A 184 31.09 22.09 -5.92
CA PRO A 184 31.45 20.86 -5.21
C PRO A 184 31.84 21.09 -3.73
N ALA A 185 31.19 22.03 -3.03
CA ALA A 185 31.45 22.34 -1.62
C ALA A 185 31.06 21.20 -0.67
N LYS A 186 31.75 21.11 0.49
CA LYS A 186 31.48 20.11 1.55
C LYS A 186 30.01 20.07 1.96
N ARG A 187 29.37 21.24 2.10
CA ARG A 187 27.93 21.37 2.42
C ARG A 187 27.04 20.61 1.43
N ASN A 188 27.34 20.64 0.14
CA ASN A 188 26.51 19.97 -0.87
C ASN A 188 26.68 18.46 -0.83
N TYR A 189 27.87 17.95 -0.50
CA TYR A 189 28.07 16.51 -0.26
C TYR A 189 27.32 16.04 0.99
N ILE A 190 27.33 16.82 2.07
CA ILE A 190 26.57 16.52 3.30
C ILE A 190 25.07 16.46 2.98
N LEU A 191 24.53 17.49 2.32
CA LEU A 191 23.11 17.56 1.99
C LEU A 191 22.69 16.47 1.00
N ALA A 192 23.54 16.13 0.02
CA ALA A 192 23.33 15.04 -0.91
C ALA A 192 23.30 13.66 -0.22
N GLY A 193 24.22 13.43 0.73
CA GLY A 193 24.25 12.22 1.55
C GLY A 193 23.03 12.11 2.45
N LEU A 194 22.69 13.18 3.16
CA LEU A 194 21.48 13.23 4.00
C LEU A 194 20.22 12.95 3.18
N SER A 195 20.04 13.60 2.03
CA SER A 195 18.86 13.36 1.18
C SER A 195 18.82 11.94 0.62
N LEU A 196 19.99 11.37 0.26
CA LEU A 196 20.10 9.98 -0.18
C LEU A 196 19.68 9.02 0.93
N GLY A 197 20.17 9.20 2.16
CA GLY A 197 19.81 8.35 3.30
C GLY A 197 18.31 8.40 3.61
N VAL A 198 17.71 9.59 3.57
CA VAL A 198 16.26 9.77 3.72
C VAL A 198 15.49 9.12 2.57
N ALA A 199 15.97 9.21 1.33
CA ALA A 199 15.35 8.52 0.19
C ALA A 199 15.36 7.00 0.36
N VAL A 200 16.51 6.41 0.72
CA VAL A 200 16.63 4.98 1.05
C VAL A 200 15.69 4.61 2.20
N SER A 201 15.55 5.48 3.19
CA SER A 201 14.69 5.27 4.34
C SER A 201 13.18 5.33 4.01
N THR A 202 12.78 5.88 2.85
CA THR A 202 11.39 5.76 2.38
C THR A 202 11.12 4.44 1.68
N LYS A 203 12.07 3.99 0.85
CA LYS A 203 12.03 2.72 0.12
C LYS A 203 13.45 2.31 -0.24
N TYR A 204 13.80 1.04 -0.07
CA TYR A 204 15.15 0.53 -0.30
C TYR A 204 15.69 0.82 -1.71
N THR A 205 14.81 0.89 -2.70
CA THR A 205 15.16 1.24 -4.09
C THR A 205 15.68 2.68 -4.24
N GLY A 206 15.57 3.52 -3.21
CA GLY A 206 16.31 4.78 -3.11
C GLY A 206 17.83 4.62 -3.17
N ALA A 207 18.37 3.43 -2.90
CA ALA A 207 19.81 3.15 -2.93
C ALA A 207 20.43 3.39 -4.32
N PHE A 208 19.66 3.26 -5.41
CA PHE A 208 20.10 3.56 -6.78
C PHE A 208 20.58 5.01 -6.96
N LEU A 209 20.17 5.92 -6.07
CA LEU A 209 20.62 7.33 -6.08
C LEU A 209 22.10 7.50 -5.69
N VAL A 210 22.82 6.44 -5.27
CA VAL A 210 24.28 6.48 -5.15
C VAL A 210 24.95 6.69 -6.51
N LEU A 211 24.36 6.16 -7.59
CA LEU A 211 24.89 6.22 -8.95
C LEU A 211 24.92 7.64 -9.54
N PRO A 212 23.84 8.46 -9.51
CA PRO A 212 23.90 9.86 -9.93
C PRO A 212 24.84 10.70 -9.04
N LEU A 213 24.97 10.38 -7.74
CA LEU A 213 25.90 11.05 -6.83
C LEU A 213 27.36 10.79 -7.23
N MET A 214 27.67 9.52 -7.51
CA MET A 214 28.99 9.09 -7.99
C MET A 214 29.29 9.69 -9.37
N CYS A 215 28.32 9.68 -10.28
CA CYS A 215 28.44 10.32 -11.59
C CYS A 215 28.79 11.80 -11.45
N ALA A 216 28.05 12.55 -10.62
CA ALA A 216 28.32 13.96 -10.36
C ALA A 216 29.72 14.19 -9.76
N HIS A 217 30.14 13.35 -8.81
CA HIS A 217 31.49 13.43 -8.24
C HIS A 217 32.57 13.22 -9.31
N ILE A 218 32.44 12.19 -10.15
CA ILE A 218 33.41 11.89 -11.22
C ILE A 218 33.47 13.05 -12.23
N LEU A 219 32.32 13.58 -12.66
CA LEU A 219 32.26 14.70 -13.61
C LEU A 219 32.93 15.96 -13.03
N THR A 220 32.65 16.33 -11.78
CA THR A 220 33.31 17.49 -11.14
C THR A 220 34.83 17.34 -11.08
N ARG A 221 35.33 16.12 -10.85
CA ARG A 221 36.78 15.86 -10.84
C ARG A 221 37.40 15.91 -12.23
N ARG A 222 36.68 15.48 -13.26
CA ARG A 222 37.11 15.56 -14.67
C ARG A 222 37.19 17.01 -15.14
N GLU A 223 36.17 17.81 -14.87
CA GLU A 223 36.17 19.25 -15.21
C GLU A 223 37.30 20.01 -14.48
N ALA A 224 37.53 19.72 -13.19
CA ALA A 224 38.64 20.30 -12.44
C ALA A 224 40.01 19.87 -13.00
N ALA A 225 40.13 18.64 -13.50
CA ALA A 225 41.36 18.14 -14.12
C ALA A 225 41.66 18.84 -15.45
N GLN A 226 40.63 19.07 -16.28
CA GLN A 226 40.78 19.74 -17.57
C GLN A 226 41.18 21.21 -17.40
N LYS A 227 40.58 21.94 -16.46
CA LYS A 227 40.96 23.34 -16.14
C LYS A 227 42.38 23.45 -15.56
N SER A 228 42.80 22.48 -14.75
CA SER A 228 44.16 22.44 -14.20
C SER A 228 45.23 22.08 -15.23
N GLN A 229 44.85 21.58 -16.41
CA GLN A 229 45.77 21.27 -17.51
C GLN A 229 45.91 22.46 -18.49
N SER A 230 44.93 23.37 -18.51
CA SER A 230 44.99 24.63 -19.28
C SER A 230 45.69 25.77 -18.51
N ASP A 231 45.61 25.78 -17.18
CA ASP A 231 46.26 26.78 -16.33
C ASP A 231 47.51 26.18 -15.65
N ALA A 232 48.66 26.88 -15.68
CA ALA A 232 49.93 26.47 -15.06
C ALA A 232 49.95 26.44 -13.52
N THR A 233 48.79 26.26 -12.87
CA THR A 233 48.68 26.20 -11.40
C THR A 233 48.56 24.76 -10.90
N PRO A 234 49.07 24.43 -9.70
CA PRO A 234 49.30 23.05 -9.30
C PRO A 234 48.01 22.26 -9.05
N ARG A 235 48.12 20.94 -9.26
CA ARG A 235 47.22 19.77 -9.04
C ARG A 235 46.28 19.77 -7.79
N LYS A 236 46.33 20.79 -6.91
CA LYS A 236 45.60 20.93 -5.64
C LYS A 236 44.09 21.22 -5.76
N GLN A 237 43.54 21.47 -6.97
CA GLN A 237 42.13 21.83 -7.15
C GLN A 237 41.16 20.65 -7.41
N ARG A 238 41.63 19.40 -7.44
CA ARG A 238 40.74 18.24 -7.62
C ARG A 238 39.90 18.01 -6.35
N THR A 239 38.57 17.94 -6.52
CA THR A 239 37.66 17.53 -5.45
C THR A 239 38.10 16.17 -4.88
N PRO A 240 38.41 16.05 -3.58
CA PRO A 240 38.95 14.81 -3.02
C PRO A 240 37.85 13.76 -2.81
N TRP A 241 38.20 12.47 -2.96
CA TRP A 241 37.30 11.34 -2.65
C TRP A 241 36.78 11.38 -1.21
N LYS A 242 37.53 11.98 -0.27
CA LYS A 242 37.06 12.22 1.11
C LYS A 242 35.70 12.93 1.17
N ARG A 243 35.37 13.80 0.20
CA ARG A 243 34.04 14.44 0.14
C ARG A 243 32.93 13.47 -0.30
N PHE A 244 33.24 12.54 -1.20
CA PHE A 244 32.30 11.50 -1.59
C PHE A 244 32.05 10.52 -0.43
N TYR A 245 33.11 10.07 0.25
CA TYR A 245 32.97 9.25 1.46
C TYR A 245 32.22 9.97 2.57
N LEU A 246 32.39 11.29 2.71
CA LEU A 246 31.56 12.09 3.60
C LEU A 246 30.07 12.03 3.23
N ALA A 247 29.72 12.12 1.95
CA ALA A 247 28.32 11.95 1.53
C ALA A 247 27.80 10.55 1.89
N LEU A 248 28.58 9.49 1.65
CA LEU A 248 28.19 8.13 2.05
C LEU A 248 28.04 7.97 3.57
N GLY A 249 28.93 8.56 4.36
CA GLY A 249 28.80 8.60 5.81
C GLY A 249 27.52 9.32 6.25
N MET A 250 27.20 10.47 5.63
CA MET A 250 25.96 11.19 5.93
C MET A 250 24.69 10.45 5.47
N THR A 251 24.78 9.63 4.42
CA THR A 251 23.71 8.69 4.04
C THR A 251 23.41 7.72 5.18
N LEU A 252 24.45 7.11 5.77
CA LEU A 252 24.29 6.18 6.89
C LEU A 252 23.76 6.88 8.14
N VAL A 253 24.22 8.10 8.44
CA VAL A 253 23.69 8.90 9.55
C VAL A 253 22.19 9.18 9.37
N ALA A 254 21.78 9.63 8.19
CA ALA A 254 20.37 9.89 7.91
C ALA A 254 19.53 8.61 7.99
N LEU A 255 20.03 7.50 7.41
CA LEU A 255 19.33 6.22 7.45
C LEU A 255 19.19 5.69 8.88
N PHE A 256 20.24 5.78 9.71
CA PHE A 256 20.18 5.40 11.11
C PHE A 256 19.20 6.28 11.90
N ALA A 257 19.21 7.60 11.66
CA ALA A 257 18.30 8.52 12.34
C ALA A 257 16.81 8.29 11.97
N THR A 258 16.53 7.76 10.78
CA THR A 258 15.16 7.63 10.24
C THR A 258 14.66 6.19 10.17
N SER A 259 15.56 5.21 10.27
CA SER A 259 15.29 3.77 10.34
C SER A 259 16.33 3.04 11.21
N PRO A 260 16.41 3.34 12.52
CA PRO A 260 17.44 2.79 13.39
C PRO A 260 17.35 1.26 13.51
N PHE A 261 16.15 0.69 13.47
CA PHE A 261 15.93 -0.74 13.65
C PHE A 261 16.37 -1.63 12.48
N ILE A 262 16.69 -1.05 11.32
CA ILE A 262 17.44 -1.79 10.28
C ILE A 262 18.79 -2.25 10.83
N PHE A 263 19.40 -1.46 11.71
CA PHE A 263 20.69 -1.74 12.33
C PHE A 263 20.53 -2.45 13.68
N LEU A 264 19.59 -1.99 14.51
CA LEU A 264 19.39 -2.52 15.87
C LEU A 264 18.72 -3.90 15.87
N ASP A 265 17.90 -4.23 14.87
CA ASP A 265 17.24 -5.53 14.69
C ASP A 265 17.58 -6.11 13.30
N ALA A 266 18.89 -6.13 13.00
CA ALA A 266 19.40 -6.56 11.71
C ALA A 266 18.99 -8.00 11.36
N SER A 267 18.87 -8.89 12.34
CA SER A 267 18.43 -10.28 12.12
C SER A 267 17.03 -10.36 11.52
N THR A 268 16.07 -9.65 12.11
CA THR A 268 14.69 -9.62 11.60
C THR A 268 14.61 -8.89 10.28
N PHE A 269 15.38 -7.81 10.13
CA PHE A 269 15.51 -7.09 8.87
C PHE A 269 15.96 -8.01 7.73
N PHE A 270 17.06 -8.75 7.88
CA PHE A 270 17.57 -9.62 6.82
C PHE A 270 16.57 -10.72 6.46
N GLN A 271 15.91 -11.32 7.45
CA GLN A 271 14.85 -12.32 7.20
C GLN A 271 13.72 -11.74 6.35
N HIS A 272 13.17 -10.59 6.72
CA HIS A 272 12.07 -9.96 5.99
C HIS A 272 12.49 -9.45 4.62
N PHE A 273 13.70 -8.90 4.49
CA PHE A 273 14.24 -8.40 3.23
C PHE A 273 14.41 -9.54 2.21
N THR A 274 14.94 -10.70 2.63
CA THR A 274 15.08 -11.87 1.75
C THR A 274 13.72 -12.43 1.34
N LEU A 275 12.74 -12.49 2.26
CA LEU A 275 11.38 -12.92 1.92
C LEU A 275 10.71 -11.99 0.91
N GLU A 276 10.87 -10.67 1.06
CA GLU A 276 10.34 -9.69 0.11
C GLU A 276 11.03 -9.80 -1.26
N GLN A 277 12.35 -10.05 -1.29
CA GLN A 277 13.08 -10.28 -2.52
C GLN A 277 12.55 -11.51 -3.29
N GLN A 278 12.32 -12.63 -2.58
CA GLN A 278 11.70 -13.82 -3.17
C GLN A 278 10.27 -13.54 -3.63
N HIS A 279 9.52 -12.75 -2.85
CA HIS A 279 8.16 -12.36 -3.20
C HIS A 279 8.08 -11.60 -4.53
N MET A 280 9.03 -10.70 -4.77
CA MET A 280 9.17 -9.96 -6.03
C MET A 280 9.51 -10.84 -7.25
N GLU A 281 10.06 -12.03 -7.02
CA GLU A 281 10.46 -13.00 -8.04
C GLU A 281 9.32 -13.95 -8.44
N TYR A 282 8.53 -14.45 -7.48
CA TYR A 282 7.51 -15.49 -7.74
C TYR A 282 6.12 -14.96 -8.16
N GLY A 283 5.80 -13.68 -7.92
CA GLY A 283 4.51 -13.10 -8.30
C GLY A 283 3.29 -13.71 -7.57
N HIS A 284 2.07 -13.44 -8.07
CA HIS A 284 0.79 -13.87 -7.48
C HIS A 284 -0.17 -14.52 -8.50
N PHE A 285 -1.08 -15.37 -8.03
CA PHE A 285 -2.16 -15.94 -8.85
C PHE A 285 -3.03 -14.84 -9.49
N GLY A 286 -3.25 -14.96 -10.80
CA GLY A 286 -3.97 -13.98 -11.62
C GLY A 286 -3.11 -12.84 -12.16
N LEU A 287 -1.78 -12.92 -12.08
CA LEU A 287 -0.89 -12.00 -12.77
C LEU A 287 -1.11 -12.04 -14.29
N GLU A 288 -1.08 -10.87 -14.92
CA GLU A 288 -0.97 -10.75 -16.37
C GLU A 288 0.28 -11.49 -16.84
N THR A 289 0.07 -12.54 -17.65
CA THR A 289 1.13 -13.33 -18.33
C THR A 289 1.88 -12.51 -19.38
N THR A 290 1.42 -11.29 -19.66
CA THR A 290 2.06 -10.34 -20.57
C THR A 290 3.52 -10.12 -20.17
N PRO A 291 4.48 -10.26 -21.09
CA PRO A 291 5.88 -9.95 -20.81
C PRO A 291 6.07 -8.58 -20.13
N THR A 292 6.95 -8.48 -19.13
CA THR A 292 7.13 -7.25 -18.32
C THR A 292 7.42 -6.02 -19.18
N TRP A 293 8.23 -6.16 -20.22
CA TRP A 293 8.53 -5.06 -21.14
C TRP A 293 7.29 -4.57 -21.89
N LEU A 294 6.41 -5.47 -22.35
CA LEU A 294 5.16 -5.10 -23.02
C LEU A 294 4.21 -4.36 -22.08
N PHE A 295 4.09 -4.84 -20.84
CA PHE A 295 3.29 -4.16 -19.81
C PHE A 295 3.73 -2.71 -19.60
N TYR A 296 5.05 -2.50 -19.41
CA TYR A 296 5.56 -1.16 -19.17
C TYR A 296 5.58 -0.30 -20.43
N MET A 297 5.75 -0.88 -21.63
CA MET A 297 5.61 -0.13 -22.87
C MET A 297 4.19 0.40 -23.01
N HIS A 298 3.17 -0.44 -22.77
CA HIS A 298 1.77 -0.02 -22.74
C HIS A 298 1.49 0.99 -21.62
N SER A 299 2.07 0.80 -20.42
CA SER A 299 1.91 1.74 -19.31
C SER A 299 2.49 3.11 -19.65
N LEU A 300 3.71 3.18 -20.19
CA LEU A 300 4.37 4.42 -20.59
C LEU A 300 3.61 5.15 -21.69
N THR A 301 3.16 4.43 -22.73
CA THR A 301 2.47 5.04 -23.87
C THR A 301 1.04 5.46 -23.58
N ASN A 302 0.30 4.76 -22.70
CA ASN A 302 -1.14 4.98 -22.55
C ASN A 302 -1.56 5.51 -21.17
N ARG A 303 -0.75 5.33 -20.13
CA ARG A 303 -1.10 5.72 -18.74
C ARG A 303 -0.17 6.77 -18.16
N LEU A 304 1.14 6.53 -18.19
CA LEU A 304 2.12 7.35 -17.48
C LEU A 304 2.50 8.63 -18.24
N LEU A 305 2.87 8.55 -19.52
CA LEU A 305 3.35 9.72 -20.28
C LEU A 305 2.45 10.08 -21.45
N GLY A 306 1.88 9.10 -22.13
CA GLY A 306 1.37 9.33 -23.49
C GLY A 306 2.49 9.15 -24.52
N TRP A 307 2.16 8.63 -25.69
CA TRP A 307 3.13 8.46 -26.77
C TRP A 307 3.88 9.77 -27.16
N PRO A 308 3.27 10.98 -27.16
CA PRO A 308 3.99 12.19 -27.55
C PRO A 308 5.09 12.56 -26.55
N LEU A 309 4.79 12.56 -25.25
CA LEU A 309 5.74 12.88 -24.20
C LEU A 309 6.81 11.78 -24.06
N LEU A 310 6.47 10.53 -24.34
CA LEU A 310 7.45 9.45 -24.39
C LEU A 310 8.46 9.65 -25.51
N ILE A 311 8.02 9.96 -26.74
CA ILE A 311 8.92 10.26 -27.87
C ILE A 311 9.82 11.43 -27.52
N LEU A 312 9.26 12.54 -27.03
CA LEU A 312 10.06 13.69 -26.60
C LEU A 312 11.03 13.34 -25.47
N SER A 313 10.63 12.51 -24.50
CA SER A 313 11.54 12.07 -23.43
C SER A 313 12.71 11.27 -23.99
N LEU A 314 12.47 10.34 -24.94
CA LEU A 314 13.52 9.55 -25.57
C LEU A 314 14.43 10.42 -26.45
N SER A 315 13.86 11.30 -27.27
CA SER A 315 14.62 12.24 -28.10
C SER A 315 15.46 13.19 -27.24
N GLY A 316 14.90 13.72 -26.17
CA GLY A 316 15.61 14.58 -25.22
C GLY A 316 16.72 13.83 -24.49
N PHE A 317 16.46 12.59 -24.05
CA PHE A 317 17.48 11.73 -23.48
C PHE A 317 18.65 11.53 -24.46
N ILE A 318 18.37 11.08 -25.69
CA ILE A 318 19.41 10.85 -26.71
C ILE A 318 20.18 12.15 -27.00
N TYR A 319 19.47 13.26 -27.23
CA TYR A 319 20.09 14.53 -27.57
C TYR A 319 20.98 15.08 -26.44
N PHE A 320 20.49 15.15 -25.20
CA PHE A 320 21.24 15.78 -24.12
C PHE A 320 22.27 14.85 -23.45
N VAL A 321 22.03 13.53 -23.44
CA VAL A 321 22.90 12.54 -22.81
C VAL A 321 23.94 12.01 -23.80
N VAL A 322 23.54 11.62 -25.00
CA VAL A 322 24.42 10.95 -25.98
C VAL A 322 25.11 11.96 -26.89
N VAL A 323 24.36 12.88 -27.49
CA VAL A 323 24.87 13.83 -28.49
C VAL A 323 25.61 15.00 -27.82
N LYS A 324 24.94 15.72 -26.91
CA LYS A 324 25.51 16.91 -26.24
C LYS A 324 26.32 16.59 -24.99
N ARG A 325 26.07 15.43 -24.37
CA ARG A 325 26.73 14.98 -23.13
C ARG A 325 26.73 16.03 -22.02
N HIS A 326 25.61 16.72 -21.81
CA HIS A 326 25.52 17.70 -20.73
C HIS A 326 25.69 17.03 -19.37
N GLY A 327 26.48 17.63 -18.48
CA GLY A 327 26.75 17.08 -17.15
C GLY A 327 25.47 16.81 -16.34
N TRP A 328 24.49 17.72 -16.38
CA TRP A 328 23.20 17.50 -15.71
C TRP A 328 22.44 16.30 -16.30
N ALA A 329 22.48 16.11 -17.62
CA ALA A 329 21.78 15.04 -18.30
C ALA A 329 22.41 13.67 -17.98
N LEU A 330 23.74 13.61 -17.92
CA LEU A 330 24.48 12.42 -17.50
C LEU A 330 24.17 12.02 -16.05
N VAL A 331 24.08 13.00 -15.13
CA VAL A 331 23.69 12.75 -13.74
C VAL A 331 22.26 12.19 -13.66
N LEU A 332 21.31 12.79 -14.36
CA LEU A 332 19.92 12.28 -14.37
C LEU A 332 19.83 10.88 -15.01
N ALA A 333 20.59 10.63 -16.10
CA ALA A 333 20.65 9.34 -16.78
C ALA A 333 21.25 8.24 -15.88
N ALA A 334 22.24 8.57 -15.04
CA ALA A 334 22.85 7.65 -14.09
C ALA A 334 21.89 7.16 -13.00
N PHE A 335 20.74 7.81 -12.82
CA PHE A 335 19.61 7.28 -12.04
C PHE A 335 18.59 6.58 -12.94
N LEU A 336 18.12 7.28 -13.98
CA LEU A 336 17.01 6.85 -14.84
C LEU A 336 17.26 5.47 -15.45
N VAL A 337 18.46 5.22 -15.98
CA VAL A 337 18.77 3.97 -16.69
C VAL A 337 18.90 2.78 -15.75
N PRO A 338 19.77 2.81 -14.70
CA PRO A 338 19.92 1.65 -13.83
C PRO A 338 18.65 1.31 -13.06
N TYR A 339 17.92 2.33 -12.59
CA TYR A 339 16.65 2.12 -11.90
C TYR A 339 15.58 1.56 -12.86
N GLY A 340 15.49 2.10 -14.08
CA GLY A 340 14.57 1.58 -15.10
C GLY A 340 14.84 0.13 -15.47
N ILE A 341 16.11 -0.26 -15.64
CA ILE A 341 16.51 -1.66 -15.89
C ILE A 341 16.08 -2.57 -14.73
N ALA A 342 16.28 -2.15 -13.49
CA ALA A 342 15.88 -2.93 -12.32
C ALA A 342 14.35 -3.14 -12.25
N VAL A 343 13.56 -2.10 -12.55
CA VAL A 343 12.08 -2.23 -12.58
C VAL A 343 11.63 -3.17 -13.71
N LEU A 344 12.30 -3.11 -14.87
CA LEU A 344 12.01 -4.00 -16.00
C LEU A 344 12.36 -5.47 -15.74
N SER A 345 13.24 -5.75 -14.77
CA SER A 345 13.63 -7.12 -14.41
C SER A 345 12.71 -7.78 -13.38
N TRP A 346 11.73 -7.07 -12.79
CA TRP A 346 10.84 -7.65 -11.78
C TRP A 346 9.64 -8.39 -12.40
N ALA A 347 9.20 -9.47 -11.75
CA ALA A 347 7.98 -10.18 -12.12
C ALA A 347 6.72 -9.43 -11.66
N MET A 348 6.80 -8.75 -10.52
CA MET A 348 5.73 -7.88 -10.01
C MET A 348 5.64 -6.57 -10.82
N LYS A 349 4.46 -6.29 -11.37
CA LYS A 349 4.23 -5.16 -12.27
C LYS A 349 3.29 -4.15 -11.63
N ALA A 350 3.71 -2.89 -11.55
CA ALA A 350 2.84 -1.79 -11.11
C ALA A 350 3.36 -0.43 -11.59
N ASP A 351 2.46 0.45 -12.02
CA ASP A 351 2.82 1.81 -12.47
C ASP A 351 3.55 2.62 -11.39
N ARG A 352 3.27 2.34 -10.11
CA ARG A 352 3.88 3.03 -8.97
C ARG A 352 5.41 2.97 -8.97
N TYR A 353 5.99 1.92 -9.56
CA TYR A 353 7.44 1.76 -9.63
C TYR A 353 8.12 2.80 -10.54
N PHE A 354 7.39 3.39 -11.49
CA PHE A 354 7.88 4.46 -12.36
C PHE A 354 7.73 5.87 -11.79
N LEU A 355 7.04 6.05 -10.64
CA LEU A 355 6.81 7.39 -10.07
C LEU A 355 8.10 8.19 -9.82
N PRO A 356 9.20 7.59 -9.30
CA PRO A 356 10.46 8.32 -9.13
C PRO A 356 11.13 8.72 -10.46
N LEU A 357 10.83 8.01 -11.55
CA LEU A 357 11.38 8.31 -12.89
C LEU A 357 10.59 9.40 -13.61
N LEU A 358 9.30 9.53 -13.30
CA LEU A 358 8.36 10.40 -14.02
C LEU A 358 8.79 11.88 -14.05
N PRO A 359 9.24 12.51 -12.94
CA PRO A 359 9.78 13.87 -13.00
C PRO A 359 10.99 14.02 -13.94
N VAL A 360 11.86 13.00 -13.99
CA VAL A 360 13.10 13.03 -14.77
C VAL A 360 12.80 12.88 -16.27
N THR A 361 11.90 11.98 -16.64
CA THR A 361 11.46 11.83 -18.04
C THR A 361 10.74 13.09 -18.53
N LEU A 362 9.92 13.72 -17.69
CA LEU A 362 9.27 15.00 -18.00
C LEU A 362 10.26 16.17 -18.15
N LEU A 363 11.38 16.16 -17.44
CA LEU A 363 12.45 17.13 -17.66
C LEU A 363 13.11 16.95 -19.02
N PHE A 364 13.40 15.71 -19.44
CA PHE A 364 13.97 15.44 -20.77
C PHE A 364 12.99 15.83 -21.90
N SER A 365 11.72 15.47 -21.77
CA SER A 365 10.70 15.81 -22.77
C SER A 365 10.52 17.32 -22.90
N SER A 366 10.45 18.03 -21.77
CA SER A 366 10.26 19.48 -21.76
C SER A 366 11.49 20.24 -22.24
N ALA A 367 12.69 19.71 -21.98
CA ALA A 367 13.93 20.31 -22.45
C ALA A 367 14.03 20.28 -23.98
N ILE A 368 13.79 19.13 -24.60
CA ILE A 368 13.87 19.01 -26.06
C ILE A 368 12.73 19.78 -26.73
N PHE A 369 11.54 19.78 -26.11
CA PHE A 369 10.40 20.55 -26.59
C PHE A 369 10.73 22.04 -26.72
N VAL A 370 11.34 22.63 -25.70
CA VAL A 370 11.76 24.05 -25.73
C VAL A 370 12.91 24.27 -26.71
N GLU A 371 13.84 23.32 -26.85
CA GLU A 371 14.95 23.42 -27.80
C GLU A 371 14.46 23.40 -29.27
N CYS A 372 13.40 22.64 -29.59
CA CYS A 372 12.77 22.66 -30.91
C CYS A 372 12.27 24.06 -31.31
N PHE A 373 11.76 24.87 -30.38
CA PHE A 373 11.34 26.26 -30.69
C PHE A 373 12.51 27.21 -30.94
N ARG A 374 13.74 26.80 -30.62
CA ARG A 374 14.97 27.54 -30.93
C ARG A 374 15.57 27.17 -32.29
N LEU A 375 14.92 26.31 -33.07
CA LEU A 375 15.37 25.99 -34.43
C LEU A 375 15.24 27.21 -35.35
N ARG A 376 16.29 27.49 -36.13
CA ARG A 376 16.44 28.70 -36.97
C ARG A 376 15.24 28.98 -37.89
N LYS A 377 14.60 27.95 -38.45
CA LYS A 377 13.40 28.07 -39.29
C LYS A 377 12.15 28.55 -38.53
N LEU A 378 12.00 28.15 -37.26
CA LEU A 378 10.92 28.61 -36.38
C LEU A 378 11.21 30.02 -35.85
N ILE A 379 12.50 30.36 -35.64
CA ILE A 379 12.97 31.71 -35.26
C ILE A 379 12.76 32.75 -36.37
N GLN A 380 12.54 32.36 -37.62
CA GLN A 380 12.19 33.30 -38.69
C GLN A 380 10.68 33.45 -38.90
N ALA A 381 9.84 32.64 -38.23
CA ALA A 381 8.40 32.76 -38.33
C ALA A 381 7.86 33.98 -37.57
N ARG A 382 6.77 34.57 -38.08
CA ARG A 382 5.99 35.64 -37.41
C ARG A 382 5.59 35.21 -35.98
N PRO A 383 5.56 36.13 -34.99
CA PRO A 383 5.27 35.80 -33.59
C PRO A 383 3.91 35.12 -33.39
N SER A 384 2.88 35.53 -34.14
CA SER A 384 1.56 34.89 -34.11
C SER A 384 1.59 33.41 -34.51
N ARG A 385 2.34 33.06 -35.57
CA ARG A 385 2.52 31.67 -36.03
C ARG A 385 3.22 30.81 -34.98
N ARG A 386 4.17 31.37 -34.22
CA ARG A 386 4.84 30.63 -33.12
C ARG A 386 3.89 30.32 -31.98
N ILE A 387 3.05 31.28 -31.60
CA ILE A 387 2.06 31.08 -30.54
C ILE A 387 1.08 29.98 -30.94
N VAL A 388 0.58 30.01 -32.18
CA VAL A 388 -0.31 28.97 -32.70
C VAL A 388 0.36 27.59 -32.71
N LEU A 389 1.60 27.48 -33.21
CA LEU A 389 2.34 26.21 -33.21
C LEU A 389 2.63 25.70 -31.80
N ALA A 390 2.96 26.59 -30.86
CA ALA A 390 3.16 26.23 -29.46
C ALA A 390 1.87 25.75 -28.80
N ALA A 391 0.74 26.45 -29.02
CA ALA A 391 -0.56 26.05 -28.52
C ALA A 391 -0.98 24.69 -29.08
N PHE A 392 -0.85 24.48 -30.39
CA PHE A 392 -1.16 23.21 -31.04
C PHE A 392 -0.29 22.07 -30.51
N ALA A 393 1.01 22.31 -30.34
CA ALA A 393 1.90 21.29 -29.78
C ALA A 393 1.53 20.97 -28.32
N ILE A 394 1.20 21.97 -27.49
CA ILE A 394 0.72 21.74 -26.12
C ILE A 394 -0.56 20.91 -26.11
N VAL A 395 -1.51 21.19 -27.02
CA VAL A 395 -2.75 20.41 -27.15
C VAL A 395 -2.42 18.95 -27.45
N ILE A 396 -1.50 18.66 -28.40
CA ILE A 396 -1.07 17.29 -28.70
C ILE A 396 -0.43 16.61 -27.48
N LEU A 397 0.39 17.33 -26.72
CA LEU A 397 1.06 16.78 -25.53
C LEU A 397 0.08 16.50 -24.37
N VAL A 398 -0.98 17.28 -24.26
CA VAL A 398 -1.98 17.19 -23.18
C VAL A 398 -3.14 16.26 -23.55
N ALA A 399 -3.43 16.07 -24.83
CA ALA A 399 -4.56 15.27 -25.32
C ALA A 399 -4.62 13.85 -24.73
N PRO A 400 -3.53 13.06 -24.65
CA PRO A 400 -3.58 11.72 -24.04
C PRO A 400 -4.04 11.74 -22.58
N VAL A 401 -3.62 12.76 -21.83
CA VAL A 401 -4.02 12.94 -20.42
C VAL A 401 -5.50 13.31 -20.33
N LEU A 402 -5.98 14.22 -21.18
CA LEU A 402 -7.38 14.64 -21.21
C LEU A 402 -8.32 13.48 -21.58
N VAL A 403 -7.94 12.67 -22.56
CA VAL A 403 -8.73 11.48 -22.96
C VAL A 403 -8.86 10.48 -21.82
N LYS A 404 -7.86 10.39 -20.95
CA LYS A 404 -7.85 9.49 -19.77
C LYS A 404 -8.39 10.12 -18.49
N TYR A 405 -8.74 11.40 -18.52
CA TYR A 405 -9.26 12.09 -17.36
C TYR A 405 -10.66 11.59 -16.91
N PRO A 406 -11.60 11.24 -17.82
CA PRO A 406 -12.86 10.61 -17.44
C PRO A 406 -12.65 9.30 -16.65
N ASP A 407 -11.77 8.40 -17.11
CA ASP A 407 -11.40 7.16 -16.40
C ASP A 407 -10.88 7.46 -14.98
N HIS A 408 -10.15 8.56 -14.83
CA HIS A 408 -9.66 9.02 -13.53
C HIS A 408 -10.77 9.53 -12.62
N LEU A 409 -11.79 10.23 -13.14
CA LEU A 409 -12.94 10.67 -12.35
C LEU A 409 -13.86 9.51 -11.98
N GLN A 410 -14.02 8.55 -12.89
CA GLN A 410 -14.74 7.30 -12.69
C GLN A 410 -14.26 6.54 -11.45
N ARG A 411 -12.94 6.50 -11.21
CA ARG A 411 -12.38 5.85 -10.00
C ARG A 411 -12.80 6.47 -8.67
N LEU A 412 -13.31 7.71 -8.69
CA LEU A 412 -13.75 8.44 -7.50
C LEU A 412 -15.20 8.13 -7.13
N LYS A 413 -15.97 7.50 -8.04
CA LYS A 413 -17.31 7.01 -7.74
C LYS A 413 -17.27 5.93 -6.64
N PRO A 414 -18.38 5.72 -5.90
CA PRO A 414 -18.47 4.66 -4.91
C PRO A 414 -18.05 3.29 -5.46
N ASP A 415 -17.36 2.52 -4.64
CA ASP A 415 -16.96 1.16 -4.97
C ASP A 415 -18.15 0.21 -4.77
N THR A 416 -18.35 -0.74 -5.69
CA THR A 416 -19.44 -1.73 -5.62
C THR A 416 -19.48 -2.50 -4.30
N ARG A 417 -18.33 -2.73 -3.66
CA ARG A 417 -18.23 -3.38 -2.35
C ARG A 417 -18.76 -2.49 -1.23
N THR A 418 -18.60 -1.18 -1.35
CA THR A 418 -19.16 -0.21 -0.39
C THR A 418 -20.68 -0.13 -0.56
N GLU A 419 -21.17 -0.12 -1.79
CA GLU A 419 -22.60 -0.14 -2.08
C GLU A 419 -23.26 -1.43 -1.57
N ALA A 420 -22.64 -2.58 -1.84
CA ALA A 420 -23.09 -3.87 -1.34
C ALA A 420 -23.14 -3.92 0.18
N LYS A 421 -22.10 -3.44 0.86
CA LYS A 421 -22.09 -3.33 2.32
C LYS A 421 -23.23 -2.45 2.83
N LYS A 422 -23.40 -1.25 2.26
CA LYS A 422 -24.46 -0.31 2.69
C LYS A 422 -25.85 -0.93 2.53
N TRP A 423 -26.08 -1.63 1.41
CA TRP A 423 -27.33 -2.35 1.18
C TRP A 423 -27.56 -3.45 2.23
N ILE A 424 -26.53 -4.24 2.53
CA ILE A 424 -26.61 -5.30 3.56
C ILE A 424 -26.95 -4.70 4.92
N GLU A 425 -26.21 -3.67 5.36
CA GLU A 425 -26.41 -3.03 6.65
C GLU A 425 -27.77 -2.32 6.78
N THR A 426 -28.40 -1.96 5.68
CA THR A 426 -29.74 -1.35 5.67
C THR A 426 -30.85 -2.39 5.66
N LYS A 427 -30.67 -3.52 4.98
CA LYS A 427 -31.75 -4.49 4.71
C LYS A 427 -31.69 -5.76 5.56
N ILE A 428 -30.52 -6.15 6.05
CA ILE A 428 -30.31 -7.43 6.71
C ILE A 428 -29.99 -7.17 8.19
N PRO A 429 -30.74 -7.77 9.13
CA PRO A 429 -30.49 -7.55 10.55
C PRO A 429 -29.16 -8.17 10.99
N SER A 430 -28.57 -7.60 12.05
CA SER A 430 -27.42 -8.18 12.75
C SER A 430 -27.68 -9.63 13.14
N GLY A 431 -26.65 -10.46 13.04
CA GLY A 431 -26.71 -11.88 13.39
C GLY A 431 -26.92 -12.84 12.22
N ALA A 432 -27.09 -12.35 11.00
CA ALA A 432 -27.06 -13.21 9.81
C ALA A 432 -25.64 -13.77 9.54
N LEU A 433 -25.57 -14.98 8.99
CA LEU A 433 -24.34 -15.63 8.53
C LEU A 433 -24.12 -15.42 7.03
N PHE A 434 -23.03 -14.73 6.72
CA PHE A 434 -22.55 -14.49 5.36
C PHE A 434 -21.36 -15.39 5.06
N VAL A 435 -21.43 -16.13 3.97
CA VAL A 435 -20.25 -16.74 3.34
C VAL A 435 -19.73 -15.77 2.29
N VAL A 436 -18.46 -15.40 2.39
CA VAL A 436 -17.89 -14.34 1.55
C VAL A 436 -16.61 -14.78 0.85
N GLU A 437 -16.54 -14.51 -0.45
CA GLU A 437 -15.29 -14.59 -1.19
C GLU A 437 -14.32 -13.43 -0.84
N HIS A 438 -13.06 -13.61 -1.20
CA HIS A 438 -12.10 -12.52 -1.20
C HIS A 438 -12.52 -11.39 -2.15
N TYR A 439 -12.07 -10.17 -1.86
CA TYR A 439 -12.44 -8.96 -2.62
C TYR A 439 -13.96 -8.67 -2.64
N GLY A 440 -14.70 -9.11 -1.61
CA GLY A 440 -16.09 -8.71 -1.36
C GLY A 440 -16.25 -7.51 -0.41
N PRO A 441 -17.48 -7.17 0.01
CA PRO A 441 -17.75 -6.12 1.00
C PRO A 441 -17.09 -6.39 2.36
N GLN A 442 -16.60 -5.34 3.02
CA GLN A 442 -15.98 -5.44 4.35
C GLN A 442 -17.02 -5.36 5.48
N LEU A 443 -17.74 -6.47 5.69
CA LEU A 443 -18.70 -6.62 6.79
C LEU A 443 -18.00 -6.66 8.15
N PHE A 444 -18.61 -6.08 9.18
CA PHE A 444 -18.12 -6.14 10.54
C PHE A 444 -18.52 -7.49 11.19
N GLY A 445 -17.60 -8.46 11.12
CA GLY A 445 -17.87 -9.84 11.54
C GLY A 445 -17.24 -10.26 12.87
N SER A 446 -17.54 -11.48 13.30
CA SER A 446 -16.96 -12.14 14.48
C SER A 446 -15.44 -11.96 14.58
N LYS A 447 -14.71 -12.25 13.49
CA LYS A 447 -13.25 -12.11 13.48
C LYS A 447 -12.79 -10.68 13.75
N ASN A 448 -13.46 -9.67 13.19
CA ASN A 448 -13.14 -8.27 13.45
C ASN A 448 -13.33 -7.94 14.92
N LEU A 449 -14.45 -8.38 15.51
CA LEU A 449 -14.78 -8.15 16.92
C LEU A 449 -13.75 -8.77 17.88
N TRP A 450 -13.32 -10.01 17.61
CA TRP A 450 -12.37 -10.73 18.47
C TRP A 450 -10.90 -10.28 18.31
N LEU A 451 -10.58 -9.57 17.22
CA LEU A 451 -9.27 -8.94 17.03
C LEU A 451 -9.12 -7.62 17.82
N LEU A 452 -10.24 -7.00 18.23
CA LEU A 452 -10.20 -5.78 19.03
C LEU A 452 -9.66 -6.04 20.43
N GLU A 453 -9.02 -5.04 21.02
CA GLU A 453 -8.65 -5.14 22.43
C GLU A 453 -9.89 -5.23 23.32
N PRO A 454 -9.80 -5.89 24.49
CA PRO A 454 -10.96 -6.17 25.32
C PRO A 454 -11.75 -4.93 25.76
N ASP A 455 -11.07 -3.82 26.02
CA ASP A 455 -11.65 -2.53 26.42
C ASP A 455 -12.43 -1.87 25.28
N VAL A 456 -11.83 -1.79 24.09
CA VAL A 456 -12.48 -1.26 22.87
C VAL A 456 -13.69 -2.11 22.50
N ARG A 457 -13.53 -3.43 22.52
CA ARG A 457 -14.63 -4.38 22.27
C ARG A 457 -15.77 -4.19 23.25
N LYS A 458 -15.48 -4.13 24.56
CA LYS A 458 -16.49 -3.92 25.60
C LYS A 458 -17.21 -2.58 25.39
N HIS A 459 -16.48 -1.54 25.06
CA HIS A 459 -17.04 -0.22 24.79
C HIS A 459 -18.00 -0.24 23.60
N ILE A 460 -17.58 -0.78 22.45
CA ILE A 460 -18.43 -0.89 21.25
C ILE A 460 -19.68 -1.75 21.51
N LEU A 461 -19.53 -2.87 22.21
CA LEU A 461 -20.67 -3.74 22.53
C LEU A 461 -21.66 -3.08 23.51
N GLY A 462 -21.18 -2.18 24.38
CA GLY A 462 -22.02 -1.44 25.34
C GLY A 462 -22.73 -0.21 24.76
N GLN A 463 -22.36 0.25 23.56
CA GLN A 463 -23.02 1.37 22.91
C GLN A 463 -24.39 0.96 22.34
N LYS A 464 -25.41 1.82 22.52
CA LYS A 464 -26.75 1.63 21.92
C LYS A 464 -26.68 1.64 20.38
N THR A 465 -25.94 2.59 19.83
CA THR A 465 -25.71 2.75 18.39
C THR A 465 -24.37 2.12 18.03
N ARG A 466 -24.38 0.83 17.70
CA ARG A 466 -23.19 0.07 17.28
C ARG A 466 -23.36 -0.46 15.86
N PRO A 467 -22.27 -0.69 15.11
CA PRO A 467 -22.38 -1.32 13.80
C PRO A 467 -23.04 -2.71 13.91
N PRO A 468 -23.83 -3.13 12.91
CA PRO A 468 -24.38 -4.47 12.90
C PRO A 468 -23.27 -5.51 12.88
N ILE A 469 -23.38 -6.51 13.75
CA ILE A 469 -22.40 -7.61 13.86
C ILE A 469 -22.97 -8.80 13.11
N TYR A 470 -22.18 -9.36 12.20
CA TYR A 470 -22.57 -10.53 11.41
C TYR A 470 -21.67 -11.72 11.72
N ALA A 471 -22.18 -12.93 11.50
CA ALA A 471 -21.31 -14.09 11.33
C ALA A 471 -20.75 -14.03 9.90
N VAL A 472 -19.44 -14.11 9.74
CA VAL A 472 -18.78 -14.00 8.44
C VAL A 472 -17.83 -15.17 8.27
N GLN A 473 -18.21 -16.10 7.41
CA GLN A 473 -17.37 -17.22 7.00
C GLN A 473 -16.67 -16.87 5.69
N ARG A 474 -15.34 -16.89 5.67
CA ARG A 474 -14.56 -16.60 4.47
C ARG A 474 -14.26 -17.90 3.72
N ILE A 475 -14.51 -17.89 2.41
CA ILE A 475 -14.03 -18.96 1.52
C ILE A 475 -12.51 -18.77 1.34
N PRO A 476 -11.65 -19.71 1.76
CA PRO A 476 -10.21 -19.59 1.60
C PRO A 476 -9.80 -19.44 0.12
N LEU A 477 -8.93 -18.47 -0.16
CA LEU A 477 -8.29 -18.28 -1.46
C LEU A 477 -6.77 -18.34 -1.31
N LEU A 478 -6.15 -19.33 -1.95
CA LEU A 478 -4.69 -19.45 -1.99
C LEU A 478 -4.16 -18.75 -3.23
N GLN A 479 -3.27 -17.77 -3.02
CA GLN A 479 -2.67 -16.99 -4.11
C GLN A 479 -1.52 -17.73 -4.82
N THR A 480 -1.06 -18.84 -4.27
CA THR A 480 -0.02 -19.72 -4.84
C THR A 480 -0.59 -21.13 -4.84
N LYS A 481 -0.61 -21.80 -6.01
CA LYS A 481 -1.32 -23.09 -6.20
C LYS A 481 -2.81 -23.02 -5.82
N PRO A 482 -3.59 -22.17 -6.50
CA PRO A 482 -5.00 -21.87 -6.20
C PRO A 482 -5.95 -23.08 -6.21
N GLU A 483 -5.61 -24.15 -6.93
CA GLU A 483 -6.37 -25.41 -7.04
C GLU A 483 -6.58 -26.04 -5.67
N ARG A 484 -5.65 -25.80 -4.75
CA ARG A 484 -5.70 -26.30 -3.38
C ARG A 484 -6.89 -25.75 -2.59
N SER A 485 -7.48 -24.63 -3.04
CA SER A 485 -8.71 -24.09 -2.47
C SER A 485 -9.98 -24.80 -2.93
N ALA A 486 -9.92 -25.68 -3.95
CA ALA A 486 -11.09 -26.32 -4.55
C ALA A 486 -12.04 -26.99 -3.53
N VAL A 487 -11.48 -27.54 -2.45
CA VAL A 487 -12.26 -28.19 -1.39
C VAL A 487 -13.24 -27.24 -0.70
N TYR A 488 -12.97 -25.93 -0.66
CA TYR A 488 -13.87 -24.94 -0.05
C TYR A 488 -14.91 -24.37 -1.02
N TYR A 489 -14.84 -24.75 -2.30
CA TYR A 489 -15.83 -24.41 -3.31
C TYR A 489 -16.79 -25.59 -3.46
N ASP A 490 -17.35 -26.00 -2.33
CA ASP A 490 -18.42 -26.99 -2.20
C ASP A 490 -19.55 -26.31 -1.41
N LEU A 491 -20.72 -26.21 -2.03
CA LEU A 491 -21.86 -25.49 -1.42
C LEU A 491 -22.40 -26.21 -0.17
N SER A 492 -22.19 -27.51 -0.04
CA SER A 492 -22.62 -28.29 1.13
C SER A 492 -21.87 -27.91 2.41
N LEU A 493 -20.72 -27.23 2.32
CA LEU A 493 -20.02 -26.66 3.48
C LEU A 493 -20.72 -25.42 4.06
N TYR A 494 -21.71 -24.88 3.33
CA TYR A 494 -22.30 -23.58 3.60
C TYR A 494 -23.83 -23.64 3.74
N GLU A 495 -24.40 -24.83 3.98
CA GLU A 495 -25.86 -24.99 4.11
C GLU A 495 -26.47 -24.13 5.22
N ILE A 496 -25.69 -23.86 6.27
CA ILE A 496 -26.07 -23.00 7.39
C ILE A 496 -26.06 -21.51 7.05
N ALA A 497 -25.45 -21.09 5.95
CA ALA A 497 -25.34 -19.69 5.57
C ALA A 497 -26.71 -19.10 5.23
N ASP A 498 -27.00 -17.91 5.76
CA ASP A 498 -28.16 -17.13 5.35
C ASP A 498 -27.94 -16.55 3.94
N PHE A 499 -26.69 -16.13 3.67
CA PHE A 499 -26.31 -15.50 2.41
C PHE A 499 -24.93 -15.97 1.93
N VAL A 500 -24.74 -16.03 0.61
CA VAL A 500 -23.44 -16.25 -0.04
C VAL A 500 -23.13 -15.06 -0.94
N LEU A 501 -21.92 -14.51 -0.81
CA LEU A 501 -21.44 -13.34 -1.54
C LEU A 501 -20.24 -13.74 -2.41
N THR A 502 -20.40 -13.55 -3.72
CA THR A 502 -19.32 -13.79 -4.68
C THR A 502 -18.77 -12.48 -5.22
N SER A 503 -17.51 -12.52 -5.65
CA SER A 503 -16.78 -11.40 -6.21
C SER A 503 -16.29 -11.73 -7.62
N GLY A 504 -16.63 -10.89 -8.59
CA GLY A 504 -16.12 -10.97 -9.96
C GLY A 504 -14.58 -10.96 -10.03
N ALA A 505 -13.89 -10.37 -9.03
CA ALA A 505 -12.43 -10.41 -8.96
C ALA A 505 -11.88 -11.83 -8.76
N VAL A 506 -12.67 -12.74 -8.17
CA VAL A 506 -12.34 -14.15 -7.96
C VAL A 506 -13.00 -15.00 -9.05
N ARG A 507 -14.33 -14.91 -9.19
CA ARG A 507 -15.13 -15.68 -10.15
C ARG A 507 -14.58 -15.60 -11.57
N SER A 508 -14.27 -14.40 -12.06
CA SER A 508 -13.76 -14.23 -13.43
C SER A 508 -12.36 -14.83 -13.64
N ARG A 509 -11.57 -15.09 -12.59
CA ARG A 509 -10.26 -15.75 -12.72
C ARG A 509 -10.43 -17.24 -12.94
N TYR A 510 -11.30 -17.88 -12.18
CA TYR A 510 -11.57 -19.31 -12.35
C TYR A 510 -12.27 -19.61 -13.68
N LEU A 511 -13.19 -18.74 -14.11
CA LEU A 511 -13.88 -18.89 -15.40
C LEU A 511 -12.96 -18.73 -16.63
N LYS A 512 -11.75 -18.17 -16.50
CA LYS A 512 -10.78 -18.09 -17.61
C LYS A 512 -10.14 -19.44 -17.94
N GLU A 513 -10.08 -20.37 -16.98
CA GLU A 513 -9.47 -21.69 -17.14
C GLU A 513 -10.41 -22.78 -16.59
N PRO A 514 -11.62 -22.96 -17.17
CA PRO A 514 -12.66 -23.79 -16.59
C PRO A 514 -12.28 -25.27 -16.48
N SER A 515 -11.45 -25.77 -17.41
CA SER A 515 -10.95 -27.15 -17.39
C SER A 515 -10.03 -27.43 -16.20
N ARG A 516 -9.30 -26.41 -15.72
CA ARG A 516 -8.39 -26.45 -14.57
C ARG A 516 -9.13 -26.24 -13.24
N PHE A 517 -10.15 -25.40 -13.23
CA PHE A 517 -10.89 -25.00 -12.02
C PHE A 517 -12.32 -25.56 -11.97
N ARG A 518 -12.52 -26.82 -12.36
CA ARG A 518 -13.85 -27.44 -12.50
C ARG A 518 -14.71 -27.34 -11.24
N SER A 519 -14.14 -27.63 -10.07
CA SER A 519 -14.87 -27.53 -8.78
C SER A 519 -15.34 -26.11 -8.49
N HIS A 520 -14.49 -25.10 -8.74
CA HIS A 520 -14.85 -23.70 -8.59
C HIS A 520 -15.97 -23.28 -9.55
N VAL A 521 -15.92 -23.73 -10.80
CA VAL A 521 -16.99 -23.47 -11.79
C VAL A 521 -18.31 -24.10 -11.33
N ALA A 522 -18.28 -25.39 -10.96
CA ALA A 522 -19.45 -26.12 -10.50
C ALA A 522 -20.08 -25.49 -9.24
N PHE A 523 -19.27 -24.91 -8.35
CA PHE A 523 -19.77 -24.14 -7.22
C PHE A 523 -20.61 -22.94 -7.66
N TYR A 524 -20.12 -22.15 -8.63
CA TYR A 524 -20.89 -21.02 -9.14
C TYR A 524 -22.18 -21.45 -9.84
N ASP A 525 -22.13 -22.52 -10.64
CA ASP A 525 -23.33 -23.07 -11.29
C ASP A 525 -24.36 -23.52 -10.24
N SER A 526 -23.89 -24.17 -9.16
CA SER A 526 -24.73 -24.59 -8.04
C SER A 526 -25.37 -23.41 -7.32
N LEU A 527 -24.64 -22.29 -7.13
CA LEU A 527 -25.20 -21.08 -6.53
C LEU A 527 -26.33 -20.48 -7.37
N GLU A 528 -26.17 -20.43 -8.70
CA GLU A 528 -27.18 -19.88 -9.62
C GLU A 528 -28.46 -20.73 -9.67
N VAL A 529 -28.35 -22.04 -9.41
CA VAL A 529 -29.49 -22.97 -9.43
C VAL A 529 -30.17 -23.08 -8.06
N LEU A 530 -29.40 -23.16 -6.98
CA LEU A 530 -29.90 -23.55 -5.66
C LEU A 530 -30.22 -22.36 -4.74
N LEU A 531 -29.62 -21.20 -4.97
CA LEU A 531 -29.84 -20.00 -4.15
C LEU A 531 -30.54 -18.90 -4.94
N GLU A 532 -31.27 -18.05 -4.23
CA GLU A 532 -31.96 -16.91 -4.82
C GLU A 532 -30.99 -15.73 -4.98
N LYS A 533 -30.76 -15.25 -6.21
CA LYS A 533 -29.97 -14.04 -6.45
C LYS A 533 -30.79 -12.79 -6.10
N VAL A 534 -30.51 -12.20 -4.94
CA VAL A 534 -31.30 -11.06 -4.43
C VAL A 534 -30.79 -9.71 -4.90
N TYR A 535 -29.49 -9.58 -5.20
CA TYR A 535 -28.94 -8.35 -5.76
C TYR A 535 -27.59 -8.58 -6.46
N GLU A 536 -27.28 -7.77 -7.45
CA GLU A 536 -25.98 -7.73 -8.11
C GLU A 536 -25.51 -6.29 -8.31
N PHE A 537 -24.36 -5.95 -7.71
CA PHE A 537 -23.71 -4.67 -7.86
C PHE A 537 -22.69 -4.76 -8.99
N ARG A 538 -22.83 -3.91 -10.01
CA ARG A 538 -21.91 -3.82 -11.14
C ARG A 538 -21.23 -2.45 -11.15
N PRO A 539 -19.94 -2.37 -11.52
CA PRO A 539 -19.28 -1.09 -11.64
C PRO A 539 -19.86 -0.30 -12.82
N ASP A 540 -20.65 0.74 -12.56
CA ASP A 540 -21.18 1.66 -13.58
C ASP A 540 -20.22 2.84 -13.81
N GLY A 541 -19.09 2.52 -14.45
CA GLY A 541 -17.94 3.41 -14.53
C GLY A 541 -17.36 3.77 -13.16
N GLY A 542 -17.64 2.97 -12.12
CA GLY A 542 -17.05 3.08 -10.78
C GLY A 542 -15.90 2.09 -10.57
N THR A 543 -15.43 1.97 -9.34
CA THR A 543 -14.42 0.96 -8.96
C THR A 543 -15.04 -0.26 -8.30
N GLY A 544 -14.28 -1.34 -8.24
CA GLY A 544 -14.67 -2.58 -7.56
C GLY A 544 -15.13 -3.69 -8.52
N PRO A 545 -15.14 -4.94 -8.04
CA PRO A 545 -15.62 -6.07 -8.81
C PRO A 545 -17.15 -6.12 -8.89
N ILE A 546 -17.69 -6.97 -9.76
CA ILE A 546 -19.09 -7.36 -9.63
C ILE A 546 -19.27 -8.05 -8.27
N VAL A 547 -20.26 -7.65 -7.48
CA VAL A 547 -20.60 -8.30 -6.21
C VAL A 547 -22.01 -8.85 -6.32
N THR A 548 -22.16 -10.16 -6.22
CA THR A 548 -23.46 -10.83 -6.29
C THR A 548 -23.82 -11.37 -4.92
N ILE A 549 -25.04 -11.08 -4.47
CA ILE A 549 -25.59 -11.53 -3.19
C ILE A 549 -26.63 -12.60 -3.47
N TYR A 550 -26.39 -13.80 -2.96
CA TYR A 550 -27.32 -14.92 -2.99
C TYR A 550 -27.91 -15.12 -1.60
N LYS A 551 -29.21 -15.37 -1.52
CA LYS A 551 -29.94 -15.73 -0.31
C LYS A 551 -30.24 -17.22 -0.31
N ASN A 552 -30.05 -17.85 0.83
CA ASN A 552 -30.42 -19.25 1.01
C ASN A 552 -31.90 -19.38 1.37
N PRO A 553 -32.76 -19.91 0.47
CA PRO A 553 -34.20 -20.01 0.73
C PRO A 553 -34.53 -21.03 1.83
N ARG A 554 -33.60 -21.93 2.16
CA ARG A 554 -33.75 -22.92 3.24
C ARG A 554 -33.62 -22.29 4.62
N GLN A 555 -32.91 -21.16 4.74
CA GLN A 555 -32.66 -20.49 6.01
C GLN A 555 -33.63 -19.32 6.20
N ARG A 556 -34.73 -19.56 6.93
CA ARG A 556 -35.76 -18.53 7.20
C ARG A 556 -35.51 -17.74 8.47
N ILE A 557 -34.83 -18.35 9.44
CA ILE A 557 -34.47 -17.74 10.73
C ILE A 557 -33.01 -17.32 10.66
N PRO A 558 -32.68 -16.05 10.96
CA PRO A 558 -31.29 -15.58 10.95
C PRO A 558 -30.39 -16.44 11.83
N PHE A 559 -29.15 -16.67 11.38
CA PHE A 559 -28.18 -17.53 12.06
C PHE A 559 -28.12 -17.34 13.57
N ALA A 560 -28.06 -16.10 14.08
CA ALA A 560 -27.97 -15.82 15.53
C ALA A 560 -29.22 -16.17 16.37
N ARG A 561 -30.35 -16.52 15.73
CA ARG A 561 -31.63 -16.80 16.42
C ARG A 561 -32.08 -18.25 16.30
N ARG A 562 -31.22 -19.12 15.77
CA ARG A 562 -31.54 -20.54 15.60
C ARG A 562 -31.33 -21.27 16.92
N GLY A 563 -32.13 -22.32 17.18
CA GLY A 563 -32.02 -23.10 18.41
C GLY A 563 -30.80 -24.03 18.44
N SER A 564 -30.45 -24.58 17.28
CA SER A 564 -29.24 -25.39 17.06
C SER A 564 -28.75 -25.21 15.63
N VAL A 565 -27.45 -25.39 15.42
CA VAL A 565 -26.85 -25.29 14.09
C VAL A 565 -25.88 -26.45 13.91
N GLN A 566 -26.17 -27.37 12.99
CA GLN A 566 -25.20 -28.40 12.64
C GLN A 566 -24.13 -27.82 11.74
N GLY A 567 -22.86 -28.02 12.11
CA GLY A 567 -21.72 -27.61 11.30
C GLY A 567 -21.61 -28.37 9.98
N PRO A 568 -20.73 -27.89 9.07
CA PRO A 568 -20.46 -28.59 7.83
C PRO A 568 -19.87 -29.98 8.11
N HIS A 569 -19.98 -30.87 7.13
CA HIS A 569 -19.28 -32.14 7.16
C HIS A 569 -17.76 -31.92 7.30
N VAL A 570 -17.07 -32.87 7.94
CA VAL A 570 -15.63 -32.76 8.18
C VAL A 570 -14.86 -32.89 6.87
N LEU A 571 -14.02 -31.89 6.59
CA LEU A 571 -13.12 -31.90 5.44
C LEU A 571 -12.14 -33.08 5.50
N LYS A 572 -12.09 -33.88 4.43
CA LYS A 572 -11.09 -34.97 4.35
C LYS A 572 -9.68 -34.38 4.35
N PRO A 573 -8.72 -34.93 5.14
CA PRO A 573 -7.33 -34.50 5.11
C PRO A 573 -6.76 -34.54 3.70
N SER A 574 -5.86 -33.61 3.38
CA SER A 574 -5.17 -33.64 2.10
C SER A 574 -4.24 -34.87 2.06
N PRO A 575 -4.20 -35.63 0.95
CA PRO A 575 -3.15 -36.64 0.75
C PRO A 575 -1.77 -35.99 0.56
N SER A 576 -1.70 -34.68 0.31
CA SER A 576 -0.45 -33.92 0.27
C SER A 576 -0.08 -33.37 1.65
N LEU A 577 1.21 -33.30 1.95
CA LEU A 577 1.73 -32.65 3.18
C LEU A 577 1.56 -31.11 3.17
N GLU A 578 1.03 -30.52 2.10
CA GLU A 578 0.88 -29.07 1.99
C GLU A 578 -0.46 -28.59 2.62
N PRO A 579 -0.45 -27.65 3.60
CA PRO A 579 -1.66 -27.17 4.31
C PRO A 579 -2.59 -26.31 3.45
N ARG A 580 -3.88 -26.67 3.30
CA ARG A 580 -4.83 -25.97 2.40
C ARG A 580 -5.59 -24.84 3.10
N ALA A 581 -5.18 -24.40 4.30
CA ALA A 581 -5.87 -23.42 5.14
C ALA A 581 -7.11 -23.96 5.89
N GLU A 582 -7.16 -25.27 6.15
CA GLU A 582 -8.25 -25.90 6.91
C GLU A 582 -8.34 -25.30 8.32
N GLU A 583 -7.19 -25.07 8.93
CA GLU A 583 -7.06 -24.47 10.25
C GLU A 583 -7.66 -23.05 10.30
N PHE A 584 -7.55 -22.29 9.20
CA PHE A 584 -8.15 -20.95 9.08
C PHE A 584 -9.66 -21.04 8.89
N PHE A 585 -10.11 -22.00 8.09
CA PHE A 585 -11.53 -22.22 7.84
C PHE A 585 -12.29 -22.51 9.14
N TYR A 586 -11.77 -23.47 9.92
CA TYR A 586 -12.37 -23.88 11.18
C TYR A 586 -12.15 -22.86 12.32
N GLU A 587 -11.02 -22.12 12.34
CA GLU A 587 -10.86 -20.96 13.24
C GLU A 587 -11.99 -19.95 13.02
N ASN A 588 -12.24 -19.60 11.75
CA ASN A 588 -13.26 -18.61 11.41
C ASN A 588 -14.67 -19.09 11.75
N LEU A 589 -14.95 -20.37 11.50
CA LEU A 589 -16.23 -21.00 11.83
C LEU A 589 -16.46 -21.04 13.34
N GLY A 590 -15.46 -21.48 14.12
CA GLY A 590 -15.53 -21.50 15.58
C GLY A 590 -15.77 -20.12 16.18
N LEU A 591 -15.12 -19.08 15.64
CA LEU A 591 -15.37 -17.69 16.06
C LEU A 591 -16.81 -17.24 15.75
N ASN A 592 -17.39 -17.67 14.63
CA ASN A 592 -18.78 -17.35 14.29
C ASN A 592 -19.74 -17.99 15.29
N TYR A 593 -19.52 -19.27 15.63
CA TYR A 593 -20.30 -19.95 16.65
C TYR A 593 -20.16 -19.33 18.03
N GLU A 594 -18.91 -19.07 18.48
CA GLU A 594 -18.62 -18.47 19.77
C GLU A 594 -19.31 -17.11 19.94
N THR A 595 -19.28 -16.27 18.92
CA THR A 595 -19.84 -14.90 18.97
C THR A 595 -21.35 -14.90 19.18
N PHE A 596 -22.05 -15.91 18.68
CA PHE A 596 -23.51 -15.99 18.72
C PHE A 596 -24.04 -17.06 19.69
N GLY A 597 -23.17 -17.60 20.56
CA GLY A 597 -23.58 -18.45 21.69
C GLY A 597 -23.64 -19.96 21.42
N TYR A 598 -23.22 -20.41 20.23
CA TYR A 598 -23.16 -21.83 19.86
C TYR A 598 -21.86 -22.48 20.39
N LEU A 599 -21.74 -22.57 21.71
CA LEU A 599 -20.45 -22.87 22.36
C LEU A 599 -19.92 -24.29 22.08
N GLU A 600 -20.80 -25.29 21.97
CA GLU A 600 -20.40 -26.68 21.67
C GLU A 600 -19.95 -26.84 20.21
N GLU A 601 -20.65 -26.18 19.28
CA GLU A 601 -20.28 -26.11 17.87
C GLU A 601 -18.95 -25.35 17.68
N ALA A 602 -18.72 -24.31 18.49
CA ALA A 602 -17.46 -23.59 18.53
C ALA A 602 -16.31 -24.48 18.99
N LEU A 603 -16.50 -25.24 20.09
CA LEU A 603 -15.50 -26.21 20.58
C LEU A 603 -15.15 -27.24 19.51
N THR A 604 -16.17 -27.86 18.91
CA THR A 604 -16.01 -28.84 17.83
C THR A 604 -15.20 -28.25 16.67
N SER A 605 -15.50 -27.01 16.27
CA SER A 605 -14.77 -26.33 15.19
C SER A 605 -13.30 -26.11 15.56
N TYR A 606 -13.01 -25.68 16.79
CA TYR A 606 -11.62 -25.51 17.22
C TYR A 606 -10.85 -26.83 17.31
N GLU A 607 -11.51 -27.91 17.73
CA GLU A 607 -10.92 -29.25 17.75
C GLU A 607 -10.59 -29.76 16.35
N LEU A 608 -11.52 -29.57 15.40
CA LEU A 608 -11.27 -29.87 13.99
C LEU A 608 -10.07 -29.09 13.46
N ALA A 609 -9.92 -27.81 13.81
CA ALA A 609 -8.76 -27.03 13.38
C ALA A 609 -7.42 -27.63 13.84
N PHE A 610 -7.36 -28.22 15.04
CA PHE A 610 -6.15 -28.88 15.56
C PHE A 610 -5.82 -30.21 14.87
N GLN A 611 -6.75 -30.80 14.12
CA GLN A 611 -6.48 -32.01 13.32
C GLN A 611 -5.64 -31.74 12.06
N TYR A 612 -5.46 -30.46 11.70
CA TYR A 612 -4.68 -30.06 10.53
C TYR A 612 -3.40 -29.33 10.92
N PRO A 613 -2.36 -29.32 10.05
CA PRO A 613 -1.11 -28.62 10.33
C PRO A 613 -1.31 -27.11 10.53
N ILE A 614 -0.95 -26.59 11.71
CA ILE A 614 -1.03 -25.16 12.01
C ILE A 614 0.30 -24.49 11.67
N VAL A 615 0.36 -23.80 10.53
CA VAL A 615 1.59 -23.17 10.02
C VAL A 615 1.97 -21.91 10.79
N LYS A 616 0.98 -21.13 11.24
CA LYS A 616 1.21 -19.79 11.80
C LYS A 616 1.13 -19.80 13.33
N PRO A 617 2.18 -19.40 14.07
CA PRO A 617 2.15 -19.34 15.54
C PRO A 617 1.01 -18.48 16.12
N ALA A 618 0.67 -17.38 15.44
CA ALA A 618 -0.44 -16.51 15.85
C ALA A 618 -1.80 -17.22 15.79
N MET A 619 -1.98 -18.10 14.81
CA MET A 619 -3.20 -18.87 14.63
C MET A 619 -3.33 -19.97 15.69
N HIS A 620 -2.23 -20.66 16.01
CA HIS A 620 -2.19 -21.59 17.14
C HIS A 620 -2.65 -20.90 18.43
N LYS A 621 -2.17 -19.69 18.69
CA LYS A 621 -2.62 -18.88 19.84
C LYS A 621 -4.11 -18.54 19.79
N ASN A 622 -4.64 -18.18 18.64
CA ASN A 622 -6.07 -17.88 18.51
C ASN A 622 -6.95 -19.10 18.79
N LEU A 623 -6.58 -20.27 18.25
CA LEU A 623 -7.30 -21.53 18.47
C LEU A 623 -7.28 -21.96 19.94
N VAL A 624 -6.11 -21.92 20.58
CA VAL A 624 -5.98 -22.22 22.03
C VAL A 624 -6.87 -21.29 22.85
N LEU A 625 -6.85 -19.99 22.55
CA LEU A 625 -7.67 -19.02 23.27
C LEU A 625 -9.17 -19.19 23.02
N GLY A 626 -9.59 -19.46 21.79
CA GLY A 626 -11.00 -19.70 21.45
C GLY A 626 -11.57 -20.91 22.18
N ARG A 627 -10.88 -22.05 22.10
CA ARG A 627 -11.28 -23.28 22.80
C ARG A 627 -11.33 -23.07 24.32
N THR A 628 -10.30 -22.44 24.89
CA THR A 628 -10.26 -22.14 26.34
C THR A 628 -11.44 -21.26 26.75
N ARG A 629 -11.79 -20.22 25.98
CA ARG A 629 -12.93 -19.35 26.30
C ARG A 629 -14.25 -20.11 26.26
N CYS A 630 -14.46 -20.98 25.28
CA CYS A 630 -15.68 -21.77 25.16
C CYS A 630 -15.82 -22.76 26.33
N LEU A 631 -14.74 -23.47 26.71
CA LEU A 631 -14.74 -24.36 27.88
C LEU A 631 -15.09 -23.59 29.17
N MET A 632 -14.48 -22.42 29.38
CA MET A 632 -14.80 -21.57 30.53
C MET A 632 -16.25 -21.08 30.53
N ALA A 633 -16.78 -20.70 29.37
CA ALA A 633 -18.16 -20.25 29.23
C ALA A 633 -19.19 -21.37 29.47
N LEU A 634 -18.82 -22.63 29.19
CA LEU A 634 -19.61 -23.84 29.47
C LEU A 634 -19.45 -24.35 30.92
N GLY A 635 -18.65 -23.69 31.76
CA GLY A 635 -18.37 -24.13 33.13
C GLY A 635 -17.35 -25.28 33.23
N ARG A 636 -16.76 -25.73 32.11
CA ARG A 636 -15.77 -26.82 32.03
C ARG A 636 -14.35 -26.33 32.39
N SER A 637 -14.19 -25.77 33.59
CA SER A 637 -12.94 -25.11 34.01
C SER A 637 -11.77 -26.09 34.15
N GLU A 638 -12.01 -27.32 34.60
CA GLU A 638 -10.98 -28.35 34.73
C GLU A 638 -10.42 -28.77 33.37
N GLU A 639 -11.31 -29.03 32.40
CA GLU A 639 -10.93 -29.31 31.01
C GLU A 639 -10.13 -28.16 30.40
N ALA A 640 -10.48 -26.91 30.70
CA ALA A 640 -9.73 -25.74 30.22
C ALA A 640 -8.30 -25.70 30.80
N VAL A 641 -8.13 -26.03 32.09
CA VAL A 641 -6.81 -26.07 32.74
C VAL A 641 -5.95 -27.19 32.16
N GLU A 642 -6.54 -28.36 31.92
CA GLU A 642 -5.87 -29.51 31.34
C GLU A 642 -5.47 -29.26 29.88
N PHE A 643 -6.39 -28.71 29.07
CA PHE A 643 -6.08 -28.31 27.70
C PHE A 643 -4.93 -27.29 27.64
N LEU A 644 -4.92 -26.30 28.53
CA LEU A 644 -3.82 -25.33 28.59
C LEU A 644 -2.49 -25.97 29.03
N ARG A 645 -2.51 -27.03 29.84
CA ARG A 645 -1.31 -27.81 30.16
C ARG A 645 -0.73 -28.44 28.90
N GLN A 646 -1.57 -29.10 28.10
CA GLN A 646 -1.16 -29.69 26.82
C GLN A 646 -0.67 -28.62 25.83
N ALA A 647 -1.36 -27.48 25.74
CA ALA A 647 -0.96 -26.36 24.87
C ALA A 647 0.41 -25.76 25.25
N VAL A 648 0.82 -25.83 26.52
CA VAL A 648 2.17 -25.40 26.96
C VAL A 648 3.25 -26.32 26.41
N GLU A 649 2.97 -27.63 26.36
CA GLU A 649 3.87 -28.65 25.85
C GLU A 649 4.03 -28.52 24.33
N SER A 650 2.92 -28.33 23.60
CA SER A 650 2.89 -28.18 22.13
C SER A 650 3.12 -26.75 21.62
N ALA A 651 3.46 -25.80 22.49
CA ALA A 651 3.57 -24.39 22.12
C ALA A 651 4.62 -24.15 21.01
N PRO A 652 4.26 -23.47 19.89
CA PRO A 652 5.16 -23.30 18.75
C PRO A 652 6.30 -22.30 19.01
N THR A 653 6.18 -21.46 20.05
CA THR A 653 7.19 -20.47 20.43
C THR A 653 7.28 -20.35 21.94
N ARG A 654 8.43 -19.88 22.43
CA ARG A 654 8.63 -19.57 23.86
C ARG A 654 7.60 -18.56 24.39
N ASN A 655 7.31 -17.51 23.62
CA ASN A 655 6.33 -16.49 23.98
C ASN A 655 4.92 -17.08 24.10
N ALA A 656 4.53 -17.96 23.18
CA ALA A 656 3.25 -18.67 23.27
C ALA A 656 3.20 -19.56 24.52
N ARG A 657 4.29 -20.30 24.80
CA ARG A 657 4.41 -21.17 25.98
C ARG A 657 4.22 -20.40 27.29
N GLU A 658 4.93 -19.29 27.46
CA GLU A 658 4.81 -18.44 28.65
C GLU A 658 3.42 -17.83 28.78
N PHE A 659 2.82 -17.42 27.66
CA PHE A 659 1.46 -16.93 27.62
C PHE A 659 0.45 -17.98 28.08
N TYR A 660 0.54 -19.22 27.59
CA TYR A 660 -0.36 -20.32 27.99
C TYR A 660 -0.16 -20.71 29.45
N ARG A 661 1.08 -20.76 29.96
CA ARG A 661 1.36 -20.99 31.39
C ARG A 661 0.66 -19.95 32.27
N ARG A 662 0.69 -18.69 31.85
CA ARG A 662 0.04 -17.59 32.59
C ARG A 662 -1.47 -17.72 32.54
N ALA A 663 -2.05 -18.00 31.37
CA ALA A 663 -3.49 -18.22 31.23
C ALA A 663 -3.96 -19.37 32.14
N ARG A 664 -3.22 -20.48 32.18
CA ARG A 664 -3.51 -21.62 33.05
C ARG A 664 -3.56 -21.22 34.51
N ARG A 665 -2.50 -20.54 35.01
CA ARG A 665 -2.45 -20.05 36.41
C ARG A 665 -3.64 -19.15 36.75
N GLN A 666 -4.01 -18.24 35.86
CA GLN A 666 -5.14 -17.33 36.07
C GLN A 666 -6.47 -18.08 36.18
N ILE A 667 -6.69 -19.09 35.33
CA ILE A 667 -7.91 -19.90 35.35
C ILE A 667 -7.94 -20.79 36.60
N THR A 668 -6.84 -21.47 36.92
CA THR A 668 -6.75 -22.29 38.15
C THR A 668 -7.02 -21.46 39.41
N SER A 669 -6.47 -20.23 39.49
CA SER A 669 -6.75 -19.34 40.63
C SER A 669 -8.21 -18.91 40.74
N ARG A 670 -8.92 -18.79 39.60
CA ARG A 670 -10.34 -18.44 39.60
C ARG A 670 -11.20 -19.63 40.01
N ALA A 671 -10.91 -20.81 39.47
CA ALA A 671 -11.63 -22.04 39.80
C ALA A 671 -11.54 -22.36 41.31
N ASN A 672 -10.37 -22.14 41.91
CA ASN A 672 -10.16 -22.35 43.35
C ASN A 672 -10.82 -21.31 44.26
N ASN A 673 -11.24 -20.16 43.74
CA ASN A 673 -11.92 -19.10 44.50
C ASN A 673 -13.45 -19.16 44.39
N THR A 674 -13.99 -20.04 43.53
CA THR A 674 -15.43 -20.28 43.34
C THR A 674 -15.93 -21.57 43.99
N ASN A 675 -15.01 -22.37 44.51
CA ASN A 675 -15.26 -23.46 45.47
C ASN A 675 -15.02 -22.94 46.88
#